data_AF-A0A1M6BNJ7-F1
#
_entry.id   AF-A0A1M6BNJ7-F1
#
_cell.length_a   1.000
_cell.length_b   1.000
_cell.length_c   1.000
_cell.angle_alpha   90.00
_cell.angle_beta   90.00
_cell.angle_gamma   90.00
#
_symmetry.space_group_name_H-M   'P 1'
#
loop_
_entity.id
_entity.type
_entity.pdbx_description
1 polymer ?
#
loop_
_entity_poly.entity_id
_entity_poly.type
_entity_poly.pdbx_seq_one_letter_code
_entity_poly.pdbx_strand_id
1 'polypeptide(L)'
;MKHLLSQTIPSTAGMMIKHLPAVYDHRHHIQLWLFADRKTRCQVETALLAQGIQAEVFSACKPLLDFFLRHELIIRHELMLRHEPVSRDEPVSSHEPVSCYKPGNQSGPKVYRLKNETGQIVELSSSDIQQIEVIYPQSPCASPRRFLLEAYPLSAMDERLCFTAASTTVTAQVMAAPHHLWYQVRFHLTGGESEIIPVFAPNYRHRSITGARQLSPTGWIKVFAEDGQSLRDERIITDYEQAYQAVMGAVSSAGWPDQGPCFERLLISIQVPVADEAVGYAEERLSLKEALHEDLYLSLQAWFKHREGKSESARNSQPGQIVPDITHSVTGNYYLEVATGSYAVADWDQTTQVLSAAERPLTLFQVTQELASFAGQPLQAETRTGRKVCARYIQGSDQPVLISGGQHANETSGVVGALRAAHVLAAKPDAHFVISPLENPDGYALHQRLIQDNPHHMHHAARYTALGDDLEYRTKAPWYEKAIRRQALAVSQAQLHINLHGYPSHEWIRPLSGYVPQGFDMWTIPKGFFLIIRHQDSPQWAAYAERFIQALTLKLNDYPAVMAINQRQITLYEQHAGEHGFRMVNQYPCLISAVSDPDVPLQLITEYPDETIYDSEFIAAHEIQMATVLAAYEVHQSLFVWK
;
A
#
# COMPACT_ATOMS: atom_id res chain seq x y z
N MET A 1 -29.19 4.20 11.04
CA MET A 1 -28.35 3.37 10.12
C MET A 1 -29.28 2.63 9.18
N LYS A 2 -28.93 2.49 7.90
CA LYS A 2 -29.68 1.70 6.91
C LYS A 2 -28.81 0.53 6.48
N HIS A 3 -29.19 -0.69 6.83
CA HIS A 3 -28.44 -1.89 6.44
C HIS A 3 -28.70 -2.23 4.97
N LEU A 4 -27.63 -2.59 4.26
CA LEU A 4 -27.62 -3.03 2.86
C LEU A 4 -27.30 -4.52 2.74
N LEU A 5 -26.49 -5.07 3.64
CA LEU A 5 -26.08 -6.47 3.67
C LEU A 5 -25.80 -6.92 5.10
N SER A 6 -26.23 -8.14 5.44
CA SER A 6 -25.74 -8.89 6.59
C SER A 6 -25.67 -10.36 6.18
N GLN A 7 -24.47 -10.94 6.18
CA GLN A 7 -24.25 -12.28 5.64
C GLN A 7 -23.08 -12.98 6.35
N THR A 8 -23.21 -14.29 6.55
CA THR A 8 -22.10 -15.17 6.91
C THR A 8 -21.73 -16.01 5.69
N ILE A 9 -20.44 -16.06 5.35
CA ILE A 9 -19.90 -16.89 4.27
C ILE A 9 -19.00 -17.96 4.92
N PRO A 10 -19.32 -19.26 4.76
CA PRO A 10 -18.47 -20.34 5.27
C PRO A 10 -17.07 -20.30 4.66
N SER A 11 -16.04 -20.60 5.45
CA SER A 11 -14.69 -20.59 4.90
C SER A 11 -14.49 -21.67 3.84
N THR A 12 -13.85 -21.30 2.72
CA THR A 12 -13.49 -22.26 1.66
C THR A 12 -12.53 -23.31 2.19
N ALA A 13 -11.56 -22.93 3.02
CA ALA A 13 -10.65 -23.89 3.67
C ALA A 13 -11.43 -24.94 4.50
N GLY A 14 -12.35 -24.48 5.35
CA GLY A 14 -13.20 -25.36 6.16
C GLY A 14 -14.11 -26.26 5.30
N MET A 15 -14.67 -25.74 4.22
CA MET A 15 -15.46 -26.51 3.26
C MET A 15 -14.61 -27.59 2.56
N MET A 16 -13.38 -27.29 2.14
CA MET A 16 -12.50 -28.26 1.48
C MET A 16 -12.14 -29.43 2.40
N ILE A 17 -11.82 -29.14 3.67
CA ILE A 17 -11.52 -30.17 4.69
C ILE A 17 -12.71 -31.12 4.87
N LYS A 18 -13.94 -30.60 4.80
CA LYS A 18 -15.17 -31.39 5.00
C LYS A 18 -15.58 -32.18 3.75
N HIS A 19 -15.45 -31.58 2.56
CA HIS A 19 -16.07 -32.12 1.35
C HIS A 19 -15.14 -33.01 0.51
N LEU A 20 -13.83 -32.72 0.46
CA LEU A 20 -12.90 -33.51 -0.34
C LEU A 20 -12.83 -34.99 0.10
N PRO A 21 -12.82 -35.32 1.41
CA PRO A 21 -12.84 -36.72 1.89
C PRO A 21 -14.11 -37.51 1.55
N ALA A 22 -15.21 -36.84 1.19
CA ALA A 22 -16.42 -37.51 0.76
C ALA A 22 -16.37 -37.96 -0.72
N VAL A 23 -15.40 -37.46 -1.49
CA VAL A 23 -15.31 -37.65 -2.95
C VAL A 23 -13.99 -38.32 -3.34
N TYR A 24 -12.91 -38.02 -2.62
CA TYR A 24 -11.56 -38.49 -2.91
C TYR A 24 -11.00 -39.29 -1.74
N ASP A 25 -9.97 -40.09 -2.02
CA ASP A 25 -9.29 -40.95 -1.06
C ASP A 25 -7.76 -40.91 -1.28
N HIS A 26 -7.03 -41.80 -0.61
CA HIS A 26 -5.56 -41.90 -0.69
C HIS A 26 -4.98 -42.18 -2.09
N ARG A 27 -5.80 -42.59 -3.06
CA ARG A 27 -5.36 -42.78 -4.46
C ARG A 27 -5.35 -41.47 -5.25
N HIS A 28 -5.75 -40.37 -4.63
CA HIS A 28 -5.85 -39.07 -5.26
C HIS A 28 -4.84 -38.10 -4.67
N HIS A 29 -4.20 -37.32 -5.53
CA HIS A 29 -3.38 -36.18 -5.15
C HIS A 29 -4.12 -34.88 -5.47
N ILE A 30 -4.23 -33.99 -4.49
CA ILE A 30 -4.97 -32.73 -4.63
C ILE A 30 -4.01 -31.54 -4.56
N GLN A 31 -4.19 -30.58 -5.45
CA GLN A 31 -3.56 -29.27 -5.35
C GLN A 31 -4.64 -28.19 -5.26
N LEU A 32 -4.52 -27.30 -4.27
CA LEU A 32 -5.46 -26.22 -4.02
C LEU A 32 -4.74 -24.88 -4.05
N TRP A 33 -5.36 -23.86 -4.65
CA TRP A 33 -4.93 -22.48 -4.51
C TRP A 33 -6.04 -21.71 -3.81
N LEU A 34 -5.74 -21.14 -2.65
CA LEU A 34 -6.71 -20.46 -1.80
C LEU A 34 -6.23 -19.05 -1.42
N PHE A 35 -7.18 -18.14 -1.22
CA PHE A 35 -6.95 -16.87 -0.53
C PHE A 35 -7.01 -17.12 0.99
N ALA A 36 -5.94 -17.69 1.52
CA ALA A 36 -5.79 -17.99 2.94
C ALA A 36 -4.34 -17.76 3.35
N ASP A 37 -4.08 -17.41 4.61
CA ASP A 37 -2.71 -17.31 5.14
C ASP A 37 -2.00 -18.67 5.22
N ARG A 38 -0.67 -18.68 5.37
CA ARG A 38 0.12 -19.93 5.39
C ARG A 38 -0.31 -20.88 6.49
N LYS A 39 -0.64 -20.37 7.68
CA LYS A 39 -1.07 -21.21 8.81
C LYS A 39 -2.34 -21.98 8.43
N THR A 40 -3.30 -21.30 7.83
CA THR A 40 -4.56 -21.89 7.35
C THR A 40 -4.31 -22.88 6.21
N ARG A 41 -3.43 -22.55 5.24
CA ARG A 41 -3.04 -23.48 4.17
C ARG A 41 -2.45 -24.78 4.72
N CYS A 42 -1.50 -24.71 5.65
CA CYS A 42 -0.90 -25.88 6.30
C CYS A 42 -1.91 -26.67 7.16
N GLN A 43 -2.87 -26.00 7.80
CA GLN A 43 -3.96 -26.67 8.52
C GLN A 43 -4.84 -27.50 7.58
N VAL A 44 -5.16 -26.99 6.38
CA VAL A 44 -5.89 -27.75 5.35
C VAL A 44 -5.09 -28.98 4.92
N GLU A 45 -3.81 -28.83 4.60
CA GLU A 45 -2.92 -29.95 4.24
C GLU A 45 -2.92 -31.03 5.34
N THR A 46 -2.72 -30.62 6.60
CA THR A 46 -2.67 -31.53 7.76
C THR A 46 -4.01 -32.24 7.98
N ALA A 47 -5.13 -31.51 7.91
CA ALA A 47 -6.46 -32.07 8.15
C ALA A 47 -6.92 -33.04 7.04
N LEU A 48 -6.50 -32.80 5.79
CA LEU A 48 -6.74 -33.74 4.68
C LEU A 48 -5.84 -34.98 4.80
N LEU A 49 -4.57 -34.80 5.17
CA LEU A 49 -3.65 -35.92 5.39
C LEU A 49 -4.13 -36.84 6.52
N ALA A 50 -4.67 -36.28 7.60
CA ALA A 50 -5.28 -37.05 8.70
C ALA A 50 -6.48 -37.90 8.25
N GLN A 51 -7.11 -37.54 7.13
CA GLN A 51 -8.19 -38.28 6.49
C GLN A 51 -7.71 -39.16 5.32
N GLY A 52 -6.39 -39.31 5.17
CA GLY A 52 -5.76 -40.15 4.16
C GLY A 52 -5.62 -39.51 2.78
N ILE A 53 -5.88 -38.21 2.63
CA ILE A 53 -5.76 -37.49 1.35
C ILE A 53 -4.45 -36.72 1.30
N GLN A 54 -3.66 -36.93 0.26
CA GLN A 54 -2.49 -36.10 -0.02
C GLN A 54 -2.93 -34.80 -0.70
N ALA A 55 -2.57 -33.66 -0.10
CA ALA A 55 -2.91 -32.35 -0.64
C ALA A 55 -1.73 -31.37 -0.49
N GLU A 56 -1.56 -30.51 -1.49
CA GLU A 56 -0.69 -29.33 -1.46
C GLU A 56 -1.56 -28.07 -1.59
N VAL A 57 -1.42 -27.12 -0.67
CA VAL A 57 -2.23 -25.90 -0.63
C VAL A 57 -1.34 -24.66 -0.78
N PHE A 58 -1.54 -23.97 -1.90
CA PHE A 58 -0.76 -22.83 -2.35
C PHE A 58 -1.54 -21.52 -2.16
N SER A 59 -0.81 -20.41 -2.13
CA SER A 59 -1.42 -19.09 -2.17
C SER A 59 -2.01 -18.82 -3.56
N ALA A 60 -3.30 -18.49 -3.62
CA ALA A 60 -3.91 -17.93 -4.83
C ALA A 60 -3.44 -16.51 -5.13
N CYS A 61 -3.11 -15.72 -4.09
CA CYS A 61 -2.80 -14.29 -4.22
C CYS A 61 -1.39 -14.02 -4.77
N LYS A 62 -0.35 -14.58 -4.14
CA LYS A 62 1.06 -14.49 -4.55
C LYS A 62 1.73 -15.87 -4.69
N PRO A 63 1.34 -16.69 -5.68
CA PRO A 63 1.84 -18.05 -5.87
C PRO A 63 3.37 -18.13 -6.04
N LEU A 64 3.99 -17.16 -6.73
CA LEU A 64 5.45 -17.16 -6.89
C LEU A 64 6.18 -16.91 -5.57
N LEU A 65 5.76 -15.90 -4.81
CA LEU A 65 6.36 -15.62 -3.49
C LEU A 65 6.16 -16.81 -2.54
N ASP A 66 4.96 -17.40 -2.51
CA ASP A 66 4.68 -18.62 -1.74
C ASP A 66 5.61 -19.78 -2.15
N PHE A 67 5.89 -19.96 -3.44
CA PHE A 67 6.84 -20.96 -3.93
C PHE A 67 8.25 -20.75 -3.34
N PHE A 68 8.78 -19.53 -3.34
CA PHE A 68 10.11 -19.25 -2.78
C PHE A 68 10.15 -19.41 -1.26
N LEU A 69 9.12 -18.92 -0.55
CA LEU A 69 9.04 -19.00 0.91
C LEU A 69 8.85 -20.43 1.41
N ARG A 70 8.02 -21.23 0.73
CA ARG A 70 7.69 -22.61 1.16
C ARG A 70 8.84 -23.60 0.94
N HIS A 71 9.68 -23.37 -0.07
CA HIS A 71 10.85 -24.20 -0.35
C HIS A 71 12.15 -23.63 0.25
N GLU A 72 12.07 -22.52 0.99
CA GLU A 72 13.23 -21.83 1.58
C GLU A 72 14.35 -21.52 0.58
N LEU A 73 13.97 -21.18 -0.66
CA LEU A 73 14.89 -20.90 -1.76
C LEU A 73 15.66 -19.58 -1.58
N ILE A 74 15.30 -18.80 -0.57
CA ILE A 74 15.83 -17.48 -0.24
C ILE A 74 16.94 -17.61 0.79
N ILE A 75 18.11 -17.03 0.50
CA ILE A 75 19.19 -16.90 1.48
C ILE A 75 18.89 -15.69 2.37
N ARG A 76 18.44 -15.94 3.62
CA ARG A 76 18.07 -14.90 4.60
C ARG A 76 19.24 -14.04 5.13
N HIS A 77 20.40 -14.01 4.47
CA HIS A 77 21.66 -13.56 5.09
C HIS A 77 21.68 -12.08 5.51
N GLU A 78 20.75 -11.25 5.02
CA GLU A 78 20.66 -9.82 5.39
C GLU A 78 19.23 -9.34 5.73
N LEU A 79 18.31 -10.24 6.11
CA LEU A 79 16.95 -9.86 6.51
C LEU A 79 16.82 -9.54 8.03
N MET A 80 17.91 -9.66 8.80
CA MET A 80 17.95 -9.36 10.24
C MET A 80 18.37 -7.91 10.56
N LEU A 81 17.66 -6.93 10.02
CA LEU A 81 17.67 -5.56 10.56
C LEU A 81 16.26 -5.16 10.96
N ARG A 82 15.63 -5.97 11.83
CA ARG A 82 14.61 -5.47 12.75
C ARG A 82 15.15 -5.72 14.15
N HIS A 83 15.44 -4.66 14.89
CA HIS A 83 15.56 -4.76 16.35
C HIS A 83 14.17 -5.12 16.86
N GLU A 84 14.03 -6.25 17.55
CA GLU A 84 12.80 -6.52 18.30
C GLU A 84 12.57 -5.39 19.33
N PRO A 85 11.39 -4.76 19.38
CA PRO A 85 11.07 -3.87 20.48
C PRO A 85 10.92 -4.70 21.76
N VAL A 86 11.72 -4.36 22.77
CA VAL A 86 11.52 -4.83 24.14
C VAL A 86 10.25 -4.14 24.66
N SER A 87 9.09 -4.78 24.55
CA SER A 87 7.89 -4.29 25.24
C SER A 87 8.01 -4.57 26.73
N ARG A 88 7.86 -3.52 27.54
CA ARG A 88 7.54 -3.64 28.96
C ARG A 88 6.04 -3.45 29.12
N ASP A 89 5.45 -4.37 29.88
CA ASP A 89 4.12 -4.35 30.50
C ASP A 89 2.89 -4.54 29.58
N GLU A 90 2.62 -5.80 29.22
CA GLU A 90 1.24 -6.30 29.04
C GLU A 90 0.98 -7.50 29.98
N PRO A 91 -0.24 -7.64 30.54
CA PRO A 91 -0.57 -8.75 31.42
C PRO A 91 -0.75 -10.06 30.64
N VAL A 92 -0.01 -11.08 31.08
CA VAL A 92 0.08 -12.43 30.50
C VAL A 92 -1.30 -13.09 30.37
N SER A 93 -1.80 -13.18 29.13
CA SER A 93 -2.75 -14.21 28.70
C SER A 93 -1.96 -15.44 28.27
N SER A 94 -2.16 -16.57 28.95
CA SER A 94 -1.32 -17.78 28.88
C SER A 94 -1.52 -18.63 27.63
N HIS A 95 -1.51 -18.05 26.43
CA HIS A 95 -1.42 -18.77 25.15
C HIS A 95 -0.29 -18.16 24.31
N GLU A 96 0.95 -18.62 24.56
CA GLU A 96 2.07 -18.40 23.66
C GLU A 96 1.69 -18.89 22.25
N PRO A 97 1.80 -18.07 21.18
CA PRO A 97 1.90 -18.62 19.85
C PRO A 97 3.23 -19.37 19.81
N VAL A 98 3.16 -20.68 19.62
CA VAL A 98 4.33 -21.50 19.30
C VAL A 98 4.99 -20.87 18.07
N SER A 99 6.06 -20.12 18.29
CA SER A 99 7.06 -19.81 17.28
C SER A 99 7.68 -21.15 16.89
N CYS A 100 7.07 -21.83 15.92
CA CYS A 100 7.64 -23.01 15.30
C CYS A 100 8.68 -22.57 14.26
N TYR A 101 9.72 -21.87 14.71
CA TYR A 101 10.97 -21.82 13.96
C TYR A 101 12.16 -21.57 14.89
N LYS A 102 12.80 -22.65 15.32
CA LYS A 102 14.21 -22.58 15.73
C LYS A 102 15.02 -22.58 14.43
N PRO A 103 15.82 -21.55 14.11
CA PRO A 103 16.74 -21.63 12.98
C PRO A 103 17.68 -22.80 13.25
N GLY A 104 17.48 -23.88 12.50
CA GLY A 104 18.44 -24.97 12.46
C GLY A 104 19.74 -24.39 11.93
N ASN A 105 20.75 -24.35 12.80
CA ASN A 105 22.12 -24.03 12.42
C ASN A 105 22.66 -25.20 11.59
N GLN A 106 22.14 -25.38 10.37
CA GLN A 106 22.61 -26.41 9.44
C GLN A 106 23.79 -25.82 8.67
N SER A 107 24.99 -26.10 9.17
CA SER A 107 26.25 -25.85 8.48
C SER A 107 26.40 -26.86 7.32
N GLY A 108 25.79 -26.56 6.18
CA GLY A 108 25.88 -27.33 4.93
C GLY A 108 25.01 -26.73 3.82
N PRO A 109 25.27 -27.04 2.54
CA PRO A 109 24.41 -26.60 1.45
C PRO A 109 22.99 -27.19 1.61
N LYS A 110 21.96 -26.37 1.38
CA LYS A 110 20.57 -26.81 1.40
C LYS A 110 20.27 -27.61 0.14
N VAL A 111 19.51 -28.70 0.26
CA VAL A 111 19.02 -29.47 -0.90
C VAL A 111 17.53 -29.20 -1.08
N TYR A 112 17.17 -28.62 -2.22
CA TYR A 112 15.80 -28.32 -2.60
C TYR A 112 15.20 -29.50 -3.37
N ARG A 113 14.01 -29.95 -2.97
CA ARG A 113 13.24 -30.98 -3.68
C ARG A 113 12.10 -30.32 -4.41
N LEU A 114 12.19 -30.24 -5.74
CA LEU A 114 11.25 -29.49 -6.58
C LEU A 114 10.66 -30.39 -7.66
N LYS A 115 9.43 -30.13 -8.09
CA LYS A 115 8.79 -30.86 -9.19
C LYS A 115 9.02 -30.10 -10.50
N ASN A 116 9.67 -30.73 -11.48
CA ASN A 116 9.94 -30.12 -12.79
C ASN A 116 8.72 -30.21 -13.73
N GLU A 117 8.87 -29.75 -14.98
CA GLU A 117 7.79 -29.73 -15.99
C GLU A 117 7.23 -31.12 -16.35
N THR A 118 7.99 -32.20 -16.14
CA THR A 118 7.52 -33.59 -16.36
C THR A 118 6.85 -34.19 -15.13
N GLY A 119 6.77 -33.42 -14.02
CA GLY A 119 6.26 -33.87 -12.73
C GLY A 119 7.26 -34.70 -11.92
N GLN A 120 8.51 -34.84 -12.40
CA GLN A 120 9.57 -35.56 -11.69
C GLN A 120 10.14 -34.69 -10.57
N ILE A 121 10.47 -35.32 -9.44
CA ILE A 121 11.17 -34.67 -8.35
C ILE A 121 12.66 -34.58 -8.71
N VAL A 122 13.18 -33.35 -8.72
CA VAL A 122 14.60 -33.05 -8.87
C VAL A 122 15.17 -32.54 -7.55
N GLU A 123 16.40 -32.93 -7.24
CA GLU A 123 17.13 -32.47 -6.06
C GLU A 123 18.19 -31.44 -6.50
N LEU A 124 18.10 -30.21 -6.01
CA LEU A 124 19.03 -29.13 -6.33
C LEU A 124 19.80 -28.70 -5.08
N SER A 125 21.13 -28.74 -5.12
CA SER A 125 21.95 -28.18 -4.05
C SER A 125 22.06 -26.66 -4.16
N SER A 126 21.93 -25.95 -3.05
CA SER A 126 22.05 -24.50 -2.99
C SER A 126 23.44 -24.00 -3.40
N SER A 127 24.48 -24.83 -3.24
CA SER A 127 25.86 -24.54 -3.67
C SER A 127 26.05 -24.56 -5.18
N ASP A 128 25.17 -25.28 -5.89
CA ASP A 128 25.37 -25.57 -7.31
C ASP A 128 24.64 -24.54 -8.19
N ILE A 129 23.69 -23.79 -7.60
CA ILE A 129 22.89 -22.76 -8.24
C ILE A 129 23.70 -21.46 -8.38
N GLN A 130 24.00 -21.09 -9.62
CA GLN A 130 24.68 -19.84 -9.98
C GLN A 130 23.71 -18.68 -10.18
N GLN A 131 22.54 -18.96 -10.78
CA GLN A 131 21.53 -17.96 -11.09
C GLN A 131 20.13 -18.58 -11.01
N ILE A 132 19.15 -17.79 -10.59
CA ILE A 132 17.73 -18.15 -10.60
C ILE A 132 17.01 -17.17 -11.54
N GLU A 133 16.59 -17.65 -12.70
CA GLU A 133 15.83 -16.84 -13.66
C GLU A 133 14.33 -17.10 -13.51
N VAL A 134 13.57 -16.07 -13.21
CA VAL A 134 12.11 -16.11 -13.20
C VAL A 134 11.58 -15.60 -14.55
N ILE A 135 11.06 -16.52 -15.34
CA ILE A 135 10.36 -16.20 -16.58
C ILE A 135 8.88 -16.00 -16.25
N TYR A 136 8.41 -14.75 -16.32
CA TYR A 136 7.05 -14.40 -15.92
C TYR A 136 6.07 -14.38 -17.11
N PRO A 137 4.80 -14.78 -16.90
CA PRO A 137 3.82 -14.80 -17.98
C PRO A 137 3.36 -13.38 -18.34
N GLN A 138 2.87 -13.22 -19.56
CA GLN A 138 2.22 -11.99 -20.02
C GLN A 138 0.81 -12.29 -20.53
N SER A 139 -0.08 -11.31 -20.38
CA SER A 139 -1.47 -11.43 -20.82
C SER A 139 -1.92 -10.12 -21.46
N PRO A 140 -2.65 -10.17 -22.60
CA PRO A 140 -3.20 -8.97 -23.23
C PRO A 140 -4.32 -8.32 -22.40
N CYS A 141 -4.77 -8.96 -21.31
CA CYS A 141 -5.76 -8.43 -20.38
C CYS A 141 -5.14 -7.76 -19.15
N ALA A 142 -3.81 -7.58 -19.10
CA ALA A 142 -3.10 -6.91 -18.03
C ALA A 142 -1.91 -6.10 -18.59
N SER A 143 -1.35 -5.19 -17.78
CA SER A 143 -0.09 -4.54 -18.10
C SER A 143 1.01 -5.59 -18.35
N PRO A 144 1.90 -5.41 -19.35
CA PRO A 144 3.02 -6.32 -19.60
C PRO A 144 3.94 -6.54 -18.38
N ARG A 145 3.91 -5.61 -17.42
CA ARG A 145 4.72 -5.64 -16.19
C ARG A 145 3.98 -6.21 -14.97
N ARG A 146 2.68 -6.55 -15.09
CA ARG A 146 1.85 -6.97 -13.93
C ARG A 146 2.42 -8.19 -13.18
N PHE A 147 2.88 -9.22 -13.89
CA PHE A 147 3.48 -10.41 -13.26
C PHE A 147 4.91 -10.20 -12.76
N LEU A 148 5.61 -9.20 -13.32
CA LEU A 148 6.89 -8.75 -12.79
C LEU A 148 6.68 -8.02 -11.45
N LEU A 149 5.69 -7.12 -11.37
CA LEU A 149 5.30 -6.46 -10.13
C LEU A 149 4.88 -7.47 -9.05
N GLU A 150 4.09 -8.49 -9.40
CA GLU A 150 3.74 -9.57 -8.45
C GLU A 150 4.96 -10.30 -7.89
N ALA A 151 6.09 -10.33 -8.62
CA ALA A 151 7.32 -10.97 -8.15
C ALA A 151 8.08 -10.15 -7.10
N TYR A 152 7.66 -8.92 -6.82
CA TYR A 152 8.21 -8.14 -5.71
C TYR A 152 7.93 -8.83 -4.36
N PRO A 153 8.88 -8.82 -3.38
CA PRO A 153 10.21 -8.21 -3.39
C PRO A 153 11.35 -9.21 -3.71
N LEU A 154 11.11 -10.27 -4.49
CA LEU A 154 12.01 -11.44 -4.57
C LEU A 154 13.48 -11.09 -4.88
N SER A 155 13.76 -10.11 -5.74
CA SER A 155 15.15 -9.74 -6.06
C SER A 155 15.95 -9.17 -4.87
N ALA A 156 15.27 -8.65 -3.85
CA ALA A 156 15.93 -8.20 -2.61
C ALA A 156 16.23 -9.36 -1.65
N MET A 157 15.68 -10.54 -1.92
CA MET A 157 15.77 -11.71 -1.06
C MET A 157 16.92 -12.64 -1.48
N ASP A 158 17.28 -12.66 -2.76
CA ASP A 158 18.43 -13.40 -3.27
C ASP A 158 19.03 -12.68 -4.48
N GLU A 159 20.29 -12.29 -4.39
CA GLU A 159 21.00 -11.54 -5.46
C GLU A 159 21.15 -12.32 -6.77
N ARG A 160 20.98 -13.64 -6.74
CA ARG A 160 21.04 -14.51 -7.92
C ARG A 160 19.78 -14.44 -8.77
N LEU A 161 18.74 -13.73 -8.33
CA LEU A 161 17.47 -13.63 -9.03
C LEU A 161 17.51 -12.62 -10.19
N CYS A 162 17.03 -13.05 -11.35
CA CYS A 162 16.73 -12.16 -12.47
C CYS A 162 15.36 -12.48 -13.07
N PHE A 163 14.81 -11.55 -13.86
CA PHE A 163 13.45 -11.66 -14.40
C PHE A 163 13.44 -11.43 -15.90
N THR A 164 12.75 -12.33 -16.61
CA THR A 164 12.60 -12.28 -18.07
C THR A 164 11.13 -12.42 -18.42
N ALA A 165 10.63 -11.62 -19.37
CA ALA A 165 9.29 -11.82 -19.90
C ALA A 165 9.24 -13.09 -20.77
N ALA A 166 8.19 -13.91 -20.63
CA ALA A 166 7.97 -15.03 -21.54
C ALA A 166 7.83 -14.57 -23.00
N SER A 167 8.35 -15.35 -23.96
CA SER A 167 8.30 -14.98 -25.38
C SER A 167 6.87 -15.00 -25.95
N THR A 168 6.63 -14.22 -27.01
CA THR A 168 5.33 -14.11 -27.70
C THR A 168 4.82 -15.43 -28.27
N THR A 169 5.70 -16.38 -28.60
CA THR A 169 5.32 -17.71 -29.10
C THR A 169 4.74 -18.61 -28.00
N VAL A 170 5.30 -18.57 -26.79
CA VAL A 170 4.74 -19.24 -25.59
C VAL A 170 3.42 -18.57 -25.18
N THR A 171 3.35 -17.24 -25.31
CA THR A 171 2.13 -16.46 -25.06
C THR A 171 0.97 -16.92 -25.96
N ALA A 172 1.23 -17.28 -27.22
CA ALA A 172 0.19 -17.77 -28.14
C ALA A 172 -0.36 -19.17 -27.78
N GLN A 173 0.44 -20.05 -27.17
CA GLN A 173 -0.04 -21.34 -26.64
C GLN A 173 -0.81 -21.17 -25.33
N VAL A 174 -0.37 -20.26 -24.45
CA VAL A 174 -1.10 -19.82 -23.25
C VAL A 174 -2.42 -19.13 -23.61
N MET A 175 -2.52 -18.47 -24.77
CA MET A 175 -3.77 -17.89 -25.27
C MET A 175 -4.84 -18.94 -25.62
N ALA A 176 -4.47 -20.20 -25.89
CA ALA A 176 -5.42 -21.29 -26.15
C ALA A 176 -6.08 -21.83 -24.87
N ALA A 177 -5.47 -21.60 -23.70
CA ALA A 177 -5.99 -21.99 -22.39
C ALA A 177 -5.98 -20.77 -21.44
N PRO A 178 -7.01 -19.90 -21.48
CA PRO A 178 -6.98 -18.54 -20.92
C PRO A 178 -6.81 -18.44 -19.39
N HIS A 179 -6.79 -19.58 -18.69
CA HIS A 179 -6.64 -19.71 -17.24
C HIS A 179 -5.31 -20.36 -16.80
N HIS A 180 -4.47 -20.77 -17.75
CA HIS A 180 -3.21 -21.47 -17.50
C HIS A 180 -2.01 -20.53 -17.61
N LEU A 181 -1.85 -19.64 -16.63
CA LEU A 181 -0.67 -18.78 -16.50
C LEU A 181 0.35 -19.44 -15.58
N TRP A 182 1.61 -19.43 -16.01
CA TRP A 182 2.70 -20.09 -15.30
C TRP A 182 3.92 -19.18 -15.29
N TYR A 183 4.55 -19.06 -14.12
CA TYR A 183 5.94 -18.68 -14.05
C TYR A 183 6.80 -19.91 -14.35
N GLN A 184 7.96 -19.71 -14.97
CA GLN A 184 9.00 -20.74 -15.04
C GLN A 184 10.20 -20.25 -14.23
N VAL A 185 10.56 -21.00 -13.19
CA VAL A 185 11.76 -20.74 -12.39
C VAL A 185 12.88 -21.62 -12.91
N ARG A 186 13.82 -21.03 -13.63
CA ARG A 186 14.98 -21.71 -14.19
C ARG A 186 16.17 -21.55 -13.26
N PHE A 187 16.70 -22.67 -12.78
CA PHE A 187 17.93 -22.73 -12.00
C PHE A 187 19.09 -23.02 -12.94
N HIS A 188 20.02 -22.08 -13.06
CA HIS A 188 21.26 -22.27 -13.82
C HIS A 188 22.32 -22.87 -12.89
N LEU A 189 22.80 -24.06 -13.23
CA LEU A 189 23.72 -24.84 -12.39
C LEU A 189 25.17 -24.68 -12.84
N THR A 190 26.10 -24.94 -11.92
CA THR A 190 27.55 -24.79 -12.13
C THR A 190 28.09 -25.67 -13.26
N GLY A 191 27.41 -26.78 -13.58
CA GLY A 191 27.74 -27.66 -14.71
C GLY A 191 27.30 -27.15 -16.09
N GLY A 192 26.63 -25.99 -16.17
CA GLY A 192 26.06 -25.44 -17.41
C GLY A 192 24.68 -26.02 -17.76
N GLU A 193 24.18 -26.98 -16.99
CA GLU A 193 22.82 -27.49 -17.08
C GLU A 193 21.83 -26.52 -16.42
N SER A 194 20.56 -26.60 -16.82
CA SER A 194 19.49 -25.81 -16.21
C SER A 194 18.28 -26.67 -15.90
N GLU A 195 17.70 -26.47 -14.72
CA GLU A 195 16.44 -27.11 -14.32
C GLU A 195 15.31 -26.10 -14.31
N ILE A 196 14.14 -26.47 -14.86
CA ILE A 196 12.97 -25.58 -14.97
C ILE A 196 11.85 -26.11 -14.09
N ILE A 197 11.41 -25.27 -13.17
CA ILE A 197 10.32 -25.54 -12.23
C ILE A 197 9.13 -24.64 -12.56
N PRO A 198 7.99 -25.21 -13.00
CA PRO A 198 6.80 -24.41 -13.30
C PRO A 198 6.05 -24.05 -12.02
N VAL A 199 5.61 -22.80 -11.91
CA VAL A 199 4.78 -22.31 -10.80
C VAL A 199 3.46 -21.80 -11.35
N PHE A 200 2.37 -22.46 -11.01
CA PHE A 200 1.03 -22.12 -11.50
C PHE A 200 0.52 -20.83 -10.86
N ALA A 201 0.04 -19.90 -11.68
CA ALA A 201 -0.56 -18.65 -11.27
C ALA A 201 -2.06 -18.63 -11.64
N PRO A 202 -2.96 -19.09 -10.76
CA PRO A 202 -4.38 -19.22 -11.08
C PRO A 202 -5.00 -17.84 -11.28
N ASN A 203 -5.47 -17.56 -12.49
CA ASN A 203 -6.11 -16.30 -12.85
C ASN A 203 -7.36 -16.53 -13.69
N TYR A 204 -8.29 -15.58 -13.62
CA TYR A 204 -9.46 -15.58 -14.48
C TYR A 204 -9.69 -14.21 -15.09
N ARG A 205 -10.24 -14.23 -16.30
CA ARG A 205 -10.65 -13.03 -17.02
C ARG A 205 -12.07 -12.69 -16.62
N HIS A 206 -12.29 -11.45 -16.23
CA HIS A 206 -13.62 -10.94 -15.95
C HIS A 206 -13.73 -9.47 -16.38
N ARG A 207 -14.88 -8.87 -16.08
CA ARG A 207 -15.07 -7.45 -16.23
C ARG A 207 -15.17 -6.81 -14.85
N SER A 208 -14.65 -5.60 -14.72
CA SER A 208 -14.95 -4.74 -13.59
C SER A 208 -16.44 -4.36 -13.61
N ILE A 209 -16.91 -3.77 -12.52
CA ILE A 209 -18.26 -3.23 -12.45
C ILE A 209 -18.48 -2.03 -13.41
N THR A 210 -17.39 -1.40 -13.87
CA THR A 210 -17.40 -0.35 -14.92
C THR A 210 -17.28 -0.93 -16.33
N GLY A 211 -17.17 -2.26 -16.48
CA GLY A 211 -17.10 -2.97 -17.75
C GLY A 211 -15.68 -3.19 -18.32
N ALA A 212 -14.65 -2.64 -17.66
CA ALA A 212 -13.25 -2.79 -18.06
C ALA A 212 -12.80 -4.26 -17.98
N ARG A 213 -11.99 -4.72 -18.93
CA ARG A 213 -11.45 -6.09 -18.90
C ARG A 213 -10.39 -6.20 -17.83
N GLN A 214 -10.46 -7.23 -17.00
CA GLN A 214 -9.52 -7.48 -15.91
C GLN A 214 -9.04 -8.94 -15.92
N LEU A 215 -7.85 -9.12 -15.36
CA LEU A 215 -7.25 -10.42 -15.09
C LEU A 215 -6.87 -10.44 -13.61
N SER A 216 -7.55 -11.29 -12.84
CA SER A 216 -7.42 -11.32 -11.39
C SER A 216 -7.04 -12.72 -10.91
N PRO A 217 -6.20 -12.83 -9.87
CA PRO A 217 -6.01 -14.08 -9.16
C PRO A 217 -7.33 -14.70 -8.68
N THR A 218 -7.37 -16.03 -8.58
CA THR A 218 -8.59 -16.77 -8.21
C THR A 218 -8.27 -18.06 -7.47
N GLY A 219 -9.24 -18.59 -6.72
CA GLY A 219 -9.15 -19.95 -6.21
C GLY A 219 -9.10 -21.01 -7.33
N TRP A 220 -8.38 -22.10 -7.08
CA TRP A 220 -8.25 -23.20 -8.05
C TRP A 220 -8.11 -24.56 -7.39
N ILE A 221 -8.57 -25.62 -8.06
CA ILE A 221 -8.37 -27.01 -7.65
C ILE A 221 -7.88 -27.85 -8.82
N LYS A 222 -6.84 -28.65 -8.55
CA LYS A 222 -6.41 -29.75 -9.41
C LYS A 222 -6.48 -31.05 -8.64
N VAL A 223 -6.98 -32.11 -9.27
CA VAL A 223 -7.04 -33.46 -8.70
C VAL A 223 -6.46 -34.44 -9.70
N PHE A 224 -5.55 -35.26 -9.24
CA PHE A 224 -4.87 -36.28 -10.03
C PHE A 224 -5.18 -37.67 -9.47
N ALA A 225 -5.34 -38.64 -10.36
CA ALA A 225 -5.35 -40.06 -10.01
C ALA A 225 -3.93 -40.53 -9.65
N GLU A 226 -3.83 -41.75 -9.12
CA GLU A 226 -2.55 -42.38 -8.71
C GLU A 226 -1.56 -42.52 -9.88
N ASP A 227 -2.06 -42.70 -11.11
CA ASP A 227 -1.26 -42.78 -12.33
C ASP A 227 -0.88 -41.39 -12.91
N GLY A 228 -1.24 -40.31 -12.22
CA GLY A 228 -1.00 -38.93 -12.63
C GLY A 228 -2.04 -38.36 -13.60
N GLN A 229 -3.08 -39.10 -13.98
CA GLN A 229 -4.15 -38.58 -14.83
C GLN A 229 -4.88 -37.42 -14.13
N SER A 230 -4.98 -36.28 -14.80
CA SER A 230 -5.80 -35.14 -14.31
C SER A 230 -7.28 -35.50 -14.37
N LEU A 231 -7.94 -35.51 -13.21
CA LEU A 231 -9.37 -35.79 -13.02
C LEU A 231 -10.19 -34.50 -12.88
N ARG A 232 -9.57 -33.45 -12.35
CA ARG A 232 -10.18 -32.13 -12.15
C ARG A 232 -9.11 -31.07 -12.31
N ASP A 233 -9.43 -30.00 -13.04
CA ASP A 233 -8.58 -28.82 -13.20
C ASP A 233 -9.49 -27.62 -13.48
N GLU A 234 -9.96 -26.96 -12.43
CA GLU A 234 -10.95 -25.89 -12.58
C GLU A 234 -10.86 -24.81 -11.50
N ARG A 235 -11.42 -23.65 -11.85
CA ARG A 235 -11.60 -22.52 -10.95
C ARG A 235 -12.58 -22.86 -9.83
N ILE A 236 -12.27 -22.42 -8.62
CA ILE A 236 -13.23 -22.36 -7.50
C ILE A 236 -13.38 -20.91 -7.03
N ILE A 237 -14.59 -20.52 -6.66
CA ILE A 237 -14.86 -19.19 -6.10
C ILE A 237 -14.65 -19.26 -4.59
N THR A 238 -13.62 -18.60 -4.08
CA THR A 238 -13.35 -18.61 -2.64
C THR A 238 -14.34 -17.75 -1.86
N ASP A 239 -14.35 -17.94 -0.54
CA ASP A 239 -15.00 -17.10 0.46
C ASP A 239 -14.53 -15.63 0.36
N TYR A 240 -13.23 -15.42 0.15
CA TYR A 240 -12.63 -14.11 -0.11
C TYR A 240 -13.23 -13.42 -1.35
N GLU A 241 -13.34 -14.15 -2.47
CA GLU A 241 -13.96 -13.65 -3.70
C GLU A 241 -15.46 -13.39 -3.52
N GLN A 242 -16.17 -14.30 -2.83
CA GLN A 242 -17.59 -14.15 -2.52
C GLN A 242 -17.86 -12.93 -1.64
N ALA A 243 -17.01 -12.65 -0.66
CA ALA A 243 -17.16 -11.50 0.24
C ALA A 243 -17.10 -10.18 -0.54
N TYR A 244 -16.09 -10.01 -1.40
CA TYR A 244 -15.98 -8.85 -2.27
C TYR A 244 -17.19 -8.70 -3.20
N GLN A 245 -17.61 -9.79 -3.85
CA GLN A 245 -18.76 -9.79 -4.76
C GLN A 245 -20.06 -9.42 -4.04
N ALA A 246 -20.26 -9.91 -2.81
CA ALA A 246 -21.45 -9.60 -2.01
C ALA A 246 -21.52 -8.11 -1.66
N VAL A 247 -20.41 -7.50 -1.24
CA VAL A 247 -20.37 -6.05 -0.95
C VAL A 247 -20.60 -5.23 -2.21
N MET A 248 -19.87 -5.51 -3.30
CA MET A 248 -20.02 -4.80 -4.56
C MET A 248 -21.47 -4.92 -5.10
N GLY A 249 -22.07 -6.11 -5.00
CA GLY A 249 -23.46 -6.36 -5.39
C GLY A 249 -24.47 -5.59 -4.55
N ALA A 250 -24.30 -5.58 -3.22
CA ALA A 250 -25.19 -4.87 -2.29
C ALA A 250 -25.15 -3.35 -2.50
N VAL A 251 -23.96 -2.77 -2.67
CA VAL A 251 -23.80 -1.32 -2.87
C VAL A 251 -24.30 -0.90 -4.25
N SER A 252 -23.98 -1.67 -5.30
CA SER A 252 -24.40 -1.31 -6.66
C SER A 252 -25.90 -1.46 -6.92
N SER A 253 -26.57 -2.36 -6.20
CA SER A 253 -28.02 -2.56 -6.27
C SER A 253 -28.80 -1.60 -5.37
N ALA A 254 -28.14 -0.83 -4.51
CA ALA A 254 -28.79 0.10 -3.61
C ALA A 254 -29.29 1.36 -4.37
N GLY A 255 -30.48 1.84 -4.00
CA GLY A 255 -31.03 3.09 -4.50
C GLY A 255 -30.33 4.30 -3.89
N TRP A 256 -29.37 4.88 -4.61
CA TRP A 256 -28.65 6.10 -4.24
C TRP A 256 -29.29 7.36 -4.85
N PRO A 257 -29.17 8.53 -4.21
CA PRO A 257 -29.58 9.81 -4.80
C PRO A 257 -28.82 10.13 -6.09
N ASP A 258 -29.45 10.85 -7.02
CA ASP A 258 -28.84 11.25 -8.30
C ASP A 258 -27.75 12.33 -8.13
N GLN A 259 -27.82 13.11 -7.05
CA GLN A 259 -26.83 14.13 -6.70
C GLN A 259 -26.11 13.73 -5.41
N GLY A 260 -24.78 13.87 -5.41
CA GLY A 260 -23.93 13.57 -4.26
C GLY A 260 -24.02 14.63 -3.15
N PRO A 261 -23.60 14.30 -1.91
CA PRO A 261 -23.12 12.98 -1.51
C PRO A 261 -24.24 11.94 -1.42
N CYS A 262 -23.93 10.70 -1.79
CA CYS A 262 -24.89 9.59 -1.77
C CYS A 262 -25.19 9.11 -0.34
N PHE A 263 -24.24 9.30 0.57
CA PHE A 263 -24.30 8.95 1.99
C PHE A 263 -23.32 9.83 2.78
N GLU A 264 -23.50 9.90 4.11
CA GLU A 264 -22.44 10.44 4.97
C GLU A 264 -21.32 9.40 5.11
N ARG A 265 -21.66 8.19 5.57
CA ARG A 265 -20.73 7.05 5.65
C ARG A 265 -21.34 5.79 5.06
N LEU A 266 -20.54 5.05 4.30
CA LEU A 266 -20.80 3.67 3.89
C LEU A 266 -19.85 2.78 4.70
N LEU A 267 -20.39 2.15 5.74
CA LEU A 267 -19.68 1.26 6.66
C LEU A 267 -19.70 -0.15 6.08
N ILE A 268 -18.53 -0.75 5.93
CA ILE A 268 -18.35 -2.11 5.39
C ILE A 268 -17.49 -2.87 6.41
N SER A 269 -18.15 -3.54 7.35
CA SER A 269 -17.48 -4.34 8.37
C SER A 269 -17.37 -5.79 7.90
N ILE A 270 -16.15 -6.30 7.81
CA ILE A 270 -15.89 -7.69 7.42
C ILE A 270 -14.95 -8.33 8.43
N GLN A 271 -15.40 -9.39 9.09
CA GLN A 271 -14.51 -10.26 9.85
C GLN A 271 -14.02 -11.39 8.96
N VAL A 272 -12.72 -11.63 8.93
CA VAL A 272 -12.07 -12.63 8.07
C VAL A 272 -11.19 -13.59 8.88
N PRO A 273 -11.16 -14.89 8.57
CA PRO A 273 -10.38 -15.89 9.30
C PRO A 273 -8.94 -16.00 8.80
N VAL A 274 -8.29 -14.85 8.52
CA VAL A 274 -6.92 -14.79 8.02
C VAL A 274 -6.06 -13.84 8.85
N ALA A 275 -4.77 -14.12 8.93
CA ALA A 275 -3.75 -13.29 9.57
C ALA A 275 -2.82 -12.64 8.55
N ASP A 276 -2.17 -11.55 8.95
CA ASP A 276 -1.15 -10.88 8.15
C ASP A 276 0.18 -11.62 8.27
N GLU A 277 0.90 -11.80 7.16
CA GLU A 277 2.15 -12.56 7.12
C GLU A 277 3.33 -11.64 6.82
N ALA A 278 4.31 -11.55 7.72
CA ALA A 278 5.56 -10.85 7.43
C ALA A 278 6.32 -11.60 6.33
N VAL A 279 6.68 -10.88 5.25
CA VAL A 279 7.41 -11.43 4.11
C VAL A 279 8.90 -11.59 4.46
N GLY A 280 9.38 -10.82 5.44
CA GLY A 280 10.74 -10.87 5.95
C GLY A 280 11.69 -9.88 5.28
N TYR A 281 11.19 -8.97 4.44
CA TYR A 281 11.96 -7.88 3.83
C TYR A 281 11.33 -6.53 4.17
N ALA A 282 12.11 -5.58 4.69
CA ALA A 282 11.65 -4.22 5.02
C ALA A 282 10.26 -4.23 5.71
N GLU A 283 9.31 -3.41 5.24
CA GLU A 283 7.92 -3.35 5.73
C GLU A 283 6.95 -4.31 5.03
N GLU A 284 7.45 -5.21 4.18
CA GLU A 284 6.61 -6.08 3.36
C GLU A 284 5.81 -7.08 4.18
N ARG A 285 4.51 -7.05 3.94
CA ARG A 285 3.51 -7.93 4.55
C ARG A 285 2.58 -8.45 3.46
N LEU A 286 2.26 -9.74 3.52
CA LEU A 286 1.18 -10.32 2.75
C LEU A 286 -0.08 -10.25 3.61
N SER A 287 -0.91 -9.24 3.39
CA SER A 287 -2.18 -9.05 4.09
C SER A 287 -3.36 -9.20 3.14
N LEU A 288 -4.14 -10.26 3.32
CA LEU A 288 -5.44 -10.40 2.65
C LEU A 288 -6.48 -9.43 3.24
N LYS A 289 -6.32 -8.99 4.50
CA LYS A 289 -7.20 -7.99 5.11
C LYS A 289 -7.04 -6.64 4.42
N GLU A 290 -5.80 -6.18 4.30
CA GLU A 290 -5.46 -4.92 3.62
C GLU A 290 -5.85 -4.98 2.15
N ALA A 291 -5.47 -6.06 1.45
CA ALA A 291 -5.83 -6.23 0.05
C ALA A 291 -7.35 -6.14 -0.18
N LEU A 292 -8.17 -6.70 0.73
CA LEU A 292 -9.63 -6.61 0.65
C LEU A 292 -10.14 -5.20 0.97
N HIS A 293 -9.54 -4.52 1.95
CA HIS A 293 -9.84 -3.12 2.28
C HIS A 293 -9.63 -2.24 1.04
N GLU A 294 -8.46 -2.35 0.43
CA GLU A 294 -8.03 -1.57 -0.73
C GLU A 294 -8.86 -1.90 -1.98
N ASP A 295 -9.11 -3.19 -2.25
CA ASP A 295 -10.00 -3.62 -3.33
C ASP A 295 -11.39 -3.01 -3.20
N LEU A 296 -12.01 -3.12 -2.02
CA LEU A 296 -13.35 -2.60 -1.78
C LEU A 296 -13.39 -1.08 -1.90
N TYR A 297 -12.45 -0.38 -1.27
CA TYR A 297 -12.41 1.08 -1.26
C TYR A 297 -12.35 1.64 -2.70
N LEU A 298 -11.36 1.21 -3.47
CA LEU A 298 -11.08 1.76 -4.80
C LEU A 298 -12.08 1.27 -5.85
N SER A 299 -12.57 0.03 -5.74
CA SER A 299 -13.60 -0.47 -6.66
C SER A 299 -14.93 0.25 -6.46
N LEU A 300 -15.30 0.56 -5.20
CA LEU A 300 -16.47 1.38 -4.93
C LEU A 300 -16.27 2.82 -5.37
N GLN A 301 -15.09 3.40 -5.15
CA GLN A 301 -14.76 4.73 -5.64
C GLN A 301 -14.89 4.81 -7.18
N ALA A 302 -14.34 3.84 -7.91
CA ALA A 302 -14.47 3.76 -9.37
C ALA A 302 -15.93 3.60 -9.81
N TRP A 303 -16.71 2.80 -9.10
CA TRP A 303 -18.14 2.64 -9.39
C TRP A 303 -18.93 3.94 -9.20
N PHE A 304 -18.71 4.67 -8.11
CA PHE A 304 -19.38 5.95 -7.88
C PHE A 304 -18.95 7.02 -8.89
N LYS A 305 -17.67 7.07 -9.28
CA LYS A 305 -17.20 7.94 -10.38
C LYS A 305 -17.95 7.65 -11.68
N HIS A 306 -18.04 6.37 -12.05
CA HIS A 306 -18.75 5.96 -13.25
C HIS A 306 -20.23 6.36 -13.21
N ARG A 307 -20.89 6.17 -12.06
CA ARG A 307 -22.28 6.59 -11.84
C ARG A 307 -22.46 8.11 -11.94
N GLU A 308 -21.49 8.88 -11.47
CA GLU A 308 -21.44 10.35 -11.60
C GLU A 308 -21.11 10.83 -13.03
N GLY A 309 -20.86 9.92 -13.98
CA GLY A 309 -20.44 10.25 -15.34
C GLY A 309 -19.00 10.79 -15.44
N LYS A 310 -18.16 10.52 -14.43
CA LYS A 310 -16.77 10.97 -14.35
C LYS A 310 -15.81 9.92 -14.90
N SER A 311 -14.63 10.37 -15.34
CA SER A 311 -13.53 9.47 -15.71
C SER A 311 -12.98 8.74 -14.48
N GLU A 312 -12.30 7.61 -14.70
CA GLU A 312 -11.65 6.84 -13.63
C GLU A 312 -10.56 7.65 -12.91
N SER A 313 -9.86 8.52 -13.65
CA SER A 313 -8.84 9.44 -13.15
C SER A 313 -9.39 10.66 -12.39
N ALA A 314 -10.71 10.87 -12.38
CA ALA A 314 -11.29 12.01 -11.67
C ALA A 314 -11.02 11.92 -10.17
N ARG A 315 -10.56 13.01 -9.56
CA ARG A 315 -10.25 13.11 -8.13
C ARG A 315 -11.24 13.96 -7.34
N ASN A 316 -12.29 14.47 -8.00
CA ASN A 316 -13.32 15.33 -7.42
C ASN A 316 -14.67 14.61 -7.23
N SER A 317 -14.68 13.27 -7.18
CA SER A 317 -15.89 12.50 -6.88
C SER A 317 -16.27 12.66 -5.41
N GLN A 318 -17.55 12.84 -5.12
CA GLN A 318 -18.02 13.12 -3.76
C GLN A 318 -19.15 12.16 -3.36
N PRO A 319 -18.93 10.84 -3.32
CA PRO A 319 -19.98 9.88 -2.96
C PRO A 319 -20.35 9.92 -1.46
N GLY A 320 -19.46 10.42 -0.61
CA GLY A 320 -19.47 10.24 0.85
C GLY A 320 -18.26 9.44 1.32
N GLN A 321 -18.13 9.23 2.63
CA GLN A 321 -17.01 8.50 3.22
C GLN A 321 -17.22 6.98 3.12
N ILE A 322 -16.43 6.30 2.30
CA ILE A 322 -16.45 4.83 2.17
C ILE A 322 -15.47 4.24 3.19
N VAL A 323 -15.93 3.33 4.04
CA VAL A 323 -15.15 2.82 5.19
C VAL A 323 -15.19 1.30 5.24
N PRO A 324 -14.29 0.62 4.51
CA PRO A 324 -13.98 -0.79 4.76
C PRO A 324 -13.25 -0.92 6.10
N ASP A 325 -13.72 -1.87 6.91
CA ASP A 325 -13.14 -2.20 8.20
C ASP A 325 -13.03 -3.72 8.29
N ILE A 326 -11.81 -4.22 8.05
CA ILE A 326 -11.53 -5.64 7.89
C ILE A 326 -10.80 -6.14 9.13
N THR A 327 -11.47 -6.96 9.94
CA THR A 327 -11.00 -7.42 11.25
C THR A 327 -10.89 -8.95 11.30
N HIS A 328 -10.29 -9.49 12.35
CA HIS A 328 -10.15 -10.93 12.49
C HIS A 328 -11.46 -11.62 12.92
N SER A 329 -11.75 -12.78 12.34
CA SER A 329 -12.87 -13.64 12.73
C SER A 329 -12.45 -14.76 13.66
N VAL A 330 -13.10 -14.85 14.82
CA VAL A 330 -12.82 -15.88 15.84
C VAL A 330 -13.47 -17.24 15.55
N THR A 331 -14.46 -17.31 14.65
CA THR A 331 -15.20 -18.56 14.40
C THR A 331 -14.68 -19.33 13.19
N GLY A 332 -13.76 -18.76 12.43
CA GLY A 332 -13.25 -19.33 11.18
C GLY A 332 -14.11 -19.03 9.95
N ASN A 333 -15.22 -18.28 10.06
CA ASN A 333 -16.06 -17.87 8.91
C ASN A 333 -15.91 -16.38 8.58
N TYR A 334 -16.38 -15.98 7.40
CA TYR A 334 -16.51 -14.57 7.04
C TYR A 334 -17.83 -14.03 7.56
N TYR A 335 -17.82 -12.86 8.18
CA TYR A 335 -19.01 -12.12 8.58
C TYR A 335 -19.00 -10.75 7.93
N LEU A 336 -20.05 -10.44 7.17
CA LEU A 336 -20.17 -9.21 6.42
C LEU A 336 -21.35 -8.41 6.95
N GLU A 337 -21.12 -7.14 7.21
CA GLU A 337 -22.16 -6.14 7.44
C GLU A 337 -21.88 -4.89 6.61
N VAL A 338 -22.85 -4.47 5.80
CA VAL A 338 -22.78 -3.23 5.04
C VAL A 338 -23.95 -2.36 5.43
N ALA A 339 -23.69 -1.13 5.84
CA ALA A 339 -24.71 -0.18 6.25
C ALA A 339 -24.30 1.25 5.93
N THR A 340 -25.29 2.14 5.76
CA THR A 340 -25.03 3.57 5.82
C THR A 340 -25.25 4.09 7.24
N GLY A 341 -24.40 5.04 7.64
CA GLY A 341 -24.44 5.68 8.94
C GLY A 341 -24.15 7.17 8.86
N SER A 342 -24.33 7.84 9.99
CA SER A 342 -23.97 9.25 10.14
C SER A 342 -22.47 9.43 10.38
N TYR A 343 -21.96 10.64 10.20
CA TYR A 343 -20.61 10.99 10.57
C TYR A 343 -20.31 10.68 12.06
N ALA A 344 -19.07 10.28 12.33
CA ALA A 344 -18.57 10.07 13.68
C ALA A 344 -17.55 11.16 14.01
N VAL A 345 -17.83 11.95 15.05
CA VAL A 345 -16.97 13.08 15.46
C VAL A 345 -16.17 12.76 16.73
N ALA A 346 -16.23 11.52 17.22
CA ALA A 346 -15.45 11.10 18.38
C ALA A 346 -13.95 11.01 18.05
N ASP A 347 -13.12 11.47 18.98
CA ASP A 347 -11.69 11.21 18.98
C ASP A 347 -11.43 9.89 19.71
N TRP A 348 -10.54 9.07 19.15
CA TRP A 348 -10.28 7.71 19.64
C TRP A 348 -9.14 7.65 20.65
N ASP A 349 -8.17 8.57 20.51
CA ASP A 349 -6.95 8.58 21.29
C ASP A 349 -6.58 10.02 21.66
N GLN A 350 -6.17 10.23 22.91
CA GLN A 350 -5.69 11.51 23.44
C GLN A 350 -4.27 11.40 24.01
N THR A 351 -3.60 10.26 23.81
CA THR A 351 -2.20 10.09 24.20
C THR A 351 -1.31 11.08 23.45
N THR A 352 -0.21 11.44 24.10
CA THR A 352 0.77 12.40 23.59
C THR A 352 2.17 11.81 23.65
N GLN A 353 3.03 12.20 22.73
CA GLN A 353 4.43 11.79 22.66
C GLN A 353 5.36 13.01 22.52
N VAL A 354 6.64 12.88 22.83
CA VAL A 354 7.61 13.94 22.53
C VAL A 354 7.81 14.03 21.02
N LEU A 355 7.58 15.18 20.39
CA LEU A 355 7.60 15.32 18.91
C LEU A 355 8.87 14.78 18.25
N SER A 356 10.06 15.03 18.82
CA SER A 356 11.33 14.57 18.25
C SER A 356 11.56 13.07 18.36
N ALA A 357 10.78 12.38 19.20
CA ALA A 357 10.88 10.94 19.48
C ALA A 357 9.52 10.26 19.28
N ALA A 358 8.62 10.85 18.49
CA ALA A 358 7.34 10.21 18.17
C ALA A 358 7.61 8.98 17.30
N GLU A 359 7.20 7.81 17.80
CA GLU A 359 7.38 6.48 17.17
C GLU A 359 6.15 6.06 16.36
N ARG A 360 5.09 6.85 16.39
CA ARG A 360 3.83 6.59 15.68
C ARG A 360 3.12 7.90 15.35
N PRO A 361 2.12 7.88 14.45
CA PRO A 361 1.31 9.06 14.13
C PRO A 361 0.78 9.75 15.38
N LEU A 362 0.82 11.09 15.40
CA LEU A 362 0.28 11.86 16.52
C LEU A 362 -1.23 11.68 16.64
N THR A 363 -1.75 11.84 17.86
CA THR A 363 -3.19 11.94 18.05
C THR A 363 -3.71 13.28 17.54
N LEU A 364 -5.00 13.36 17.17
CA LEU A 364 -5.61 14.60 16.69
C LEU A 364 -5.57 15.66 17.79
N PHE A 365 -5.77 15.19 19.03
CA PHE A 365 -5.62 15.95 20.25
C PHE A 365 -4.22 16.56 20.38
N GLN A 366 -3.16 15.76 20.21
CA GLN A 366 -1.79 16.26 20.26
C GLN A 366 -1.51 17.30 19.17
N VAL A 367 -1.87 17.04 17.91
CA VAL A 367 -1.67 17.98 16.79
C VAL A 367 -2.32 19.33 17.10
N THR A 368 -3.54 19.32 17.66
CA THR A 368 -4.26 20.53 18.04
C THR A 368 -3.55 21.30 19.16
N GLN A 369 -3.04 20.60 20.17
CA GLN A 369 -2.30 21.24 21.27
C GLN A 369 -0.97 21.85 20.81
N GLU A 370 -0.18 21.11 20.04
CA GLU A 370 1.10 21.59 19.49
C GLU A 370 0.89 22.82 18.61
N LEU A 371 -0.15 22.83 17.77
CA LEU A 371 -0.47 24.00 16.96
C LEU A 371 -0.97 25.18 17.82
N ALA A 372 -1.64 24.93 18.94
CA ALA A 372 -2.13 25.97 19.82
C ALA A 372 -1.01 26.68 20.60
N SER A 373 0.17 26.07 20.76
CA SER A 373 1.28 26.66 21.52
C SER A 373 1.99 27.80 20.78
N PHE A 374 1.79 27.95 19.46
CA PHE A 374 2.40 29.05 18.71
C PHE A 374 1.66 30.38 18.94
N ALA A 375 2.43 31.45 19.18
CA ALA A 375 1.91 32.79 19.52
C ALA A 375 1.29 33.57 18.34
N GLY A 376 1.32 33.04 17.12
CA GLY A 376 0.82 33.74 15.93
C GLY A 376 -0.71 33.73 15.76
N GLN A 377 -1.18 34.43 14.73
CA GLN A 377 -2.61 34.57 14.44
C GLN A 377 -3.23 33.20 14.13
N PRO A 378 -4.30 32.78 14.83
CA PRO A 378 -5.03 31.55 14.51
C PRO A 378 -5.85 31.72 13.23
N LEU A 379 -5.85 30.69 12.39
CA LEU A 379 -6.72 30.53 11.23
C LEU A 379 -7.55 29.25 11.40
N GLN A 380 -8.79 29.27 10.93
CA GLN A 380 -9.73 28.15 11.09
C GLN A 380 -10.60 27.98 9.84
N ALA A 381 -10.77 26.74 9.42
CA ALA A 381 -11.84 26.31 8.51
C ALA A 381 -12.66 25.18 9.14
N GLU A 382 -13.88 24.97 8.63
CA GLU A 382 -14.74 23.85 9.02
C GLU A 382 -14.69 22.75 7.97
N THR A 383 -14.70 21.50 8.41
CA THR A 383 -14.89 20.34 7.54
C THR A 383 -16.36 20.05 7.31
N ARG A 384 -16.66 19.11 6.41
CA ARG A 384 -18.05 18.69 6.16
C ARG A 384 -18.73 18.12 7.42
N THR A 385 -17.98 17.50 8.33
CA THR A 385 -18.51 16.87 9.54
C THR A 385 -18.64 17.85 10.73
N GLY A 386 -18.13 19.07 10.59
CA GLY A 386 -18.05 20.07 11.66
C GLY A 386 -16.74 20.03 12.46
N ARG A 387 -15.75 19.20 12.09
CA ARG A 387 -14.39 19.32 12.64
C ARG A 387 -13.74 20.62 12.17
N LYS A 388 -12.71 21.05 12.89
CA LYS A 388 -11.94 22.24 12.55
C LYS A 388 -10.62 21.86 11.89
N VAL A 389 -10.32 22.51 10.78
CA VAL A 389 -8.96 22.59 10.25
C VAL A 389 -8.32 23.84 10.84
N CYS A 390 -7.20 23.67 11.54
CA CYS A 390 -6.53 24.76 12.25
C CYS A 390 -5.19 25.05 11.59
N ALA A 391 -4.84 26.33 11.49
CA ALA A 391 -3.51 26.78 11.09
C ALA A 391 -3.05 27.98 11.94
N ARG A 392 -1.75 28.29 11.90
CA ARG A 392 -1.17 29.46 12.57
C ARG A 392 -0.37 30.28 11.58
N TYR A 393 -0.62 31.59 11.58
CA TYR A 393 0.16 32.57 10.82
C TYR A 393 1.16 33.27 11.75
N ILE A 394 2.44 33.10 11.47
CA ILE A 394 3.56 33.74 12.17
C ILE A 394 4.12 34.83 11.26
N GLN A 395 3.96 36.09 11.66
CA GLN A 395 4.45 37.23 10.90
C GLN A 395 5.89 37.55 11.28
N GLY A 396 6.74 37.69 10.27
CA GLY A 396 8.15 38.07 10.39
C GLY A 396 8.58 39.01 9.26
N SER A 397 9.89 39.24 9.15
CA SER A 397 10.48 40.11 8.13
C SER A 397 10.98 39.34 6.89
N ASP A 398 11.13 38.01 7.01
CA ASP A 398 11.46 37.10 5.92
C ASP A 398 10.36 37.03 4.85
N GLN A 399 10.68 36.39 3.71
CA GLN A 399 9.73 36.03 2.67
C GLN A 399 8.72 34.99 3.21
N PRO A 400 7.42 35.20 3.03
CA PRO A 400 6.38 34.31 3.56
C PRO A 400 6.38 32.93 2.89
N VAL A 401 6.32 31.87 3.70
CA VAL A 401 6.20 30.48 3.25
C VAL A 401 4.94 29.82 3.83
N LEU A 402 4.20 29.06 3.02
CA LEU A 402 3.13 28.19 3.49
C LEU A 402 3.69 26.77 3.72
N ILE A 403 3.51 26.22 4.92
CA ILE A 403 3.91 24.87 5.29
C ILE A 403 2.63 24.08 5.62
N SER A 404 2.41 22.95 4.95
CA SER A 404 1.26 22.08 5.21
C SER A 404 1.63 20.60 5.27
N GLY A 405 0.76 19.83 5.91
CA GLY A 405 0.81 18.37 5.95
C GLY A 405 -0.58 17.78 6.17
N GLY A 406 -0.70 16.46 6.08
CA GLY A 406 -1.96 15.76 6.34
C GLY A 406 -3.10 16.16 5.39
N GLN A 407 -2.78 16.59 4.17
CA GLN A 407 -3.77 16.73 3.09
C GLN A 407 -4.41 15.37 2.80
N HIS A 408 -3.57 14.35 2.65
CA HIS A 408 -3.97 12.96 2.72
C HIS A 408 -3.69 12.48 4.15
N ALA A 409 -4.72 11.99 4.83
CA ALA A 409 -4.62 11.86 6.28
C ALA A 409 -3.90 10.58 6.74
N ASN A 410 -3.72 9.60 5.86
CA ASN A 410 -2.93 8.39 6.10
C ASN A 410 -1.41 8.63 5.89
N GLU A 411 -1.01 9.78 5.34
CA GLU A 411 0.38 10.18 5.11
C GLU A 411 0.89 11.02 6.28
N THR A 412 1.39 10.35 7.32
CA THR A 412 1.43 10.91 8.69
C THR A 412 2.76 11.52 9.11
N SER A 413 3.88 11.17 8.47
CA SER A 413 5.20 11.71 8.82
C SER A 413 5.30 13.21 8.56
N GLY A 414 4.61 13.70 7.52
CA GLY A 414 4.54 15.12 7.18
C GLY A 414 3.91 15.97 8.28
N VAL A 415 2.93 15.45 9.03
CA VAL A 415 2.30 16.17 10.14
C VAL A 415 3.32 16.49 11.24
N VAL A 416 4.12 15.48 11.62
CA VAL A 416 5.17 15.62 12.65
C VAL A 416 6.30 16.51 12.13
N GLY A 417 6.78 16.26 10.91
CA GLY A 417 7.86 17.04 10.29
C GLY A 417 7.54 18.54 10.19
N ALA A 418 6.30 18.87 9.82
CA ALA A 418 5.82 20.25 9.74
C ALA A 418 5.79 20.95 11.11
N LEU A 419 5.28 20.27 12.15
CA LEU A 419 5.25 20.80 13.52
C LEU A 419 6.66 21.00 14.10
N ARG A 420 7.54 20.01 13.92
CA ARG A 420 8.95 20.10 14.36
C ARG A 420 9.66 21.26 13.68
N ALA A 421 9.51 21.41 12.36
CA ALA A 421 10.12 22.52 11.63
C ALA A 421 9.55 23.87 12.06
N ALA A 422 8.24 23.97 12.28
CA ALA A 422 7.60 25.19 12.77
C ALA A 422 8.12 25.62 14.15
N HIS A 423 8.40 24.70 15.07
CA HIS A 423 9.05 25.01 16.35
C HIS A 423 10.45 25.62 16.17
N VAL A 424 11.25 25.07 15.26
CA VAL A 424 12.59 25.60 14.95
C VAL A 424 12.52 26.98 14.28
N LEU A 425 11.56 27.19 13.37
CA LEU A 425 11.37 28.47 12.70
C LEU A 425 10.81 29.54 13.64
N ALA A 426 9.83 29.20 14.50
CA ALA A 426 9.22 30.15 15.44
C ALA A 426 10.20 30.71 16.49
N ALA A 427 11.33 30.02 16.71
CA ALA A 427 12.42 30.52 17.55
C ALA A 427 13.26 31.62 16.88
N LYS A 428 13.11 31.85 15.56
CA LYS A 428 13.81 32.90 14.81
C LYS A 428 12.93 34.16 14.73
N PRO A 429 13.40 35.34 15.18
CA PRO A 429 12.59 36.56 15.21
C PRO A 429 12.05 37.00 13.85
N ASP A 430 12.80 36.75 12.78
CA ASP A 430 12.47 37.19 11.43
C ASP A 430 11.58 36.21 10.67
N ALA A 431 11.32 35.01 11.22
CA ALA A 431 10.63 33.95 10.49
C ALA A 431 9.20 34.34 10.12
N HIS A 432 8.84 34.13 8.85
CA HIS A 432 7.56 34.50 8.28
C HIS A 432 6.92 33.30 7.59
N PHE A 433 5.91 32.69 8.21
CA PHE A 433 5.29 31.49 7.67
C PHE A 433 3.85 31.26 8.16
N VAL A 434 3.12 30.45 7.41
CA VAL A 434 1.88 29.82 7.87
C VAL A 434 2.13 28.32 8.05
N ILE A 435 1.67 27.74 9.15
CA ILE A 435 1.70 26.29 9.40
C ILE A 435 0.27 25.74 9.47
N SER A 436 -0.06 24.80 8.59
CA SER A 436 -1.31 24.05 8.52
C SER A 436 -1.00 22.55 8.55
N PRO A 437 -0.64 21.99 9.73
CA PRO A 437 0.03 20.69 9.82
C PRO A 437 -0.89 19.50 9.55
N LEU A 438 -2.21 19.71 9.61
CA LEU A 438 -3.22 18.69 9.34
C LEU A 438 -4.43 19.30 8.63
N GLU A 439 -4.51 19.13 7.32
CA GLU A 439 -5.57 19.73 6.51
C GLU A 439 -6.84 18.86 6.39
N ASN A 440 -6.74 17.54 6.57
CA ASN A 440 -7.86 16.60 6.51
C ASN A 440 -8.10 15.90 7.87
N PRO A 441 -8.64 16.59 8.89
CA PRO A 441 -8.85 16.00 10.21
C PRO A 441 -9.95 14.92 10.23
N ASP A 442 -10.86 14.90 9.25
CA ASP A 442 -11.87 13.84 9.13
C ASP A 442 -11.27 12.51 8.66
N GLY A 443 -10.42 12.56 7.62
CA GLY A 443 -9.61 11.41 7.22
C GLY A 443 -8.70 10.96 8.36
N TYR A 444 -8.11 11.90 9.11
CA TYR A 444 -7.15 11.59 10.17
C TYR A 444 -7.81 10.88 11.35
N ALA A 445 -9.02 11.30 11.74
CA ALA A 445 -9.81 10.61 12.75
C ALA A 445 -10.22 9.20 12.29
N LEU A 446 -10.51 9.01 10.99
CA LEU A 446 -10.75 7.68 10.44
C LEU A 446 -9.47 6.83 10.47
N HIS A 447 -8.33 7.39 10.09
CA HIS A 447 -7.04 6.71 10.16
C HIS A 447 -6.74 6.24 11.59
N GLN A 448 -6.90 7.10 12.60
CA GLN A 448 -6.68 6.75 14.01
C GLN A 448 -7.55 5.61 14.51
N ARG A 449 -8.78 5.50 14.02
CA ARG A 449 -9.63 4.34 14.29
C ARG A 449 -9.07 3.08 13.62
N LEU A 450 -8.76 3.15 12.33
CA LEU A 450 -8.39 1.97 11.54
C LEU A 450 -7.07 1.35 12.00
N ILE A 451 -6.12 2.17 12.46
CA ILE A 451 -4.83 1.68 12.99
C ILE A 451 -4.94 0.99 14.35
N GLN A 452 -6.09 1.02 15.04
CA GLN A 452 -6.29 0.28 16.30
C GLN A 452 -6.24 -1.23 16.06
N ASP A 453 -6.91 -1.70 15.00
CA ASP A 453 -6.95 -3.13 14.65
C ASP A 453 -5.90 -3.49 13.59
N ASN A 454 -5.51 -2.52 12.76
CA ASN A 454 -4.68 -2.75 11.58
C ASN A 454 -3.60 -1.65 11.44
N PRO A 455 -2.63 -1.56 12.36
CA PRO A 455 -1.64 -0.48 12.36
C PRO A 455 -0.75 -0.46 11.12
N HIS A 456 -0.51 -1.61 10.51
CA HIS A 456 0.40 -1.76 9.37
C HIS A 456 -0.33 -1.82 8.01
N HIS A 457 -1.52 -1.24 7.89
CA HIS A 457 -2.23 -1.15 6.60
C HIS A 457 -2.25 0.29 6.05
N MET A 458 -2.27 0.45 4.73
CA MET A 458 -2.20 1.75 4.02
C MET A 458 -3.39 2.67 4.30
N HIS A 459 -4.58 2.07 4.50
CA HIS A 459 -5.83 2.78 4.80
C HIS A 459 -6.18 3.88 3.79
N HIS A 460 -6.20 3.60 2.48
CA HIS A 460 -6.58 4.60 1.49
C HIS A 460 -8.02 5.14 1.69
N ALA A 461 -8.86 4.43 2.45
CA ALA A 461 -10.14 4.97 2.92
C ALA A 461 -10.03 6.26 3.74
N ALA A 462 -8.89 6.48 4.41
CA ALA A 462 -8.58 7.67 5.19
C ALA A 462 -7.80 8.74 4.42
N ARG A 463 -7.36 8.46 3.19
CA ARG A 463 -6.67 9.44 2.32
C ARG A 463 -7.57 10.63 1.96
N TYR A 464 -8.82 10.35 1.63
CA TYR A 464 -9.78 11.31 1.07
C TYR A 464 -10.58 12.04 2.17
N THR A 465 -11.26 13.13 1.81
CA THR A 465 -12.10 13.86 2.78
C THR A 465 -13.37 13.07 3.13
N ALA A 466 -14.15 13.55 4.11
CA ALA A 466 -15.46 12.96 4.43
C ALA A 466 -16.50 13.02 3.29
N LEU A 467 -16.23 13.82 2.23
CA LEU A 467 -17.02 13.82 1.00
C LEU A 467 -16.58 12.71 0.03
N GLY A 468 -15.37 12.16 0.20
CA GLY A 468 -14.77 11.18 -0.71
C GLY A 468 -13.93 11.79 -1.84
N ASP A 469 -13.81 13.13 -1.90
CA ASP A 469 -12.94 13.81 -2.86
C ASP A 469 -11.53 13.97 -2.34
N ASP A 470 -10.61 14.17 -3.28
CA ASP A 470 -9.25 14.57 -3.01
C ASP A 470 -9.21 16.07 -2.74
N LEU A 471 -8.69 16.47 -1.58
CA LEU A 471 -8.71 17.86 -1.11
C LEU A 471 -8.10 18.81 -2.14
N GLU A 472 -6.98 18.43 -2.77
CA GLU A 472 -6.26 19.23 -3.76
C GLU A 472 -7.16 19.60 -4.95
N TYR A 473 -7.99 18.65 -5.39
CA TYR A 473 -8.79 18.75 -6.62
C TYR A 473 -10.15 19.40 -6.42
N ARG A 474 -10.43 19.94 -5.23
CA ARG A 474 -11.62 20.75 -5.00
C ARG A 474 -11.44 22.14 -5.63
N THR A 475 -12.19 22.41 -6.69
CA THR A 475 -12.08 23.65 -7.49
C THR A 475 -13.25 24.62 -7.31
N LYS A 476 -14.26 24.26 -6.52
CA LYS A 476 -15.43 25.11 -6.27
C LYS A 476 -15.93 25.01 -4.83
N ALA A 477 -16.65 26.05 -4.41
CA ALA A 477 -17.33 26.09 -3.13
C ALA A 477 -18.46 25.04 -3.03
N PRO A 478 -18.86 24.60 -1.82
CA PRO A 478 -18.26 24.95 -0.52
C PRO A 478 -16.82 24.43 -0.37
N TRP A 479 -15.93 25.27 0.16
CA TRP A 479 -14.49 24.96 0.19
C TRP A 479 -14.08 23.99 1.31
N TYR A 480 -14.84 23.96 2.41
CA TYR A 480 -14.56 23.18 3.62
C TYR A 480 -13.08 23.21 4.01
N GLU A 481 -12.40 22.06 4.05
CA GLU A 481 -10.98 21.93 4.41
C GLU A 481 -10.09 22.86 3.58
N LYS A 482 -10.31 22.95 2.26
CA LYS A 482 -9.52 23.80 1.35
C LYS A 482 -9.64 25.30 1.68
N ALA A 483 -10.63 25.72 2.46
CA ALA A 483 -10.73 27.11 2.91
C ALA A 483 -9.52 27.54 3.76
N ILE A 484 -8.83 26.62 4.45
CA ILE A 484 -7.66 26.98 5.27
C ILE A 484 -6.52 27.52 4.41
N ARG A 485 -6.28 26.93 3.24
CA ARG A 485 -5.25 27.39 2.29
C ARG A 485 -5.58 28.76 1.73
N ARG A 486 -6.86 29.00 1.40
CA ARG A 486 -7.31 30.31 0.92
C ARG A 486 -7.09 31.40 1.97
N GLN A 487 -7.38 31.12 3.23
CA GLN A 487 -7.12 32.05 4.34
C GLN A 487 -5.61 32.26 4.53
N ALA A 488 -4.83 31.18 4.53
CA ALA A 488 -3.37 31.22 4.67
C ALA A 488 -2.72 32.10 3.61
N LEU A 489 -3.09 31.92 2.34
CA LEU A 489 -2.57 32.71 1.23
C LEU A 489 -3.04 34.16 1.28
N ALA A 490 -4.28 34.41 1.68
CA ALA A 490 -4.80 35.76 1.82
C ALA A 490 -4.01 36.58 2.86
N VAL A 491 -3.64 35.98 3.99
CA VAL A 491 -2.90 36.69 5.05
C VAL A 491 -1.40 36.77 4.80
N SER A 492 -0.80 35.73 4.21
CA SER A 492 0.67 35.66 4.07
C SER A 492 1.19 36.14 2.73
N GLN A 493 0.40 36.03 1.66
CA GLN A 493 0.86 36.24 0.27
C GLN A 493 2.09 35.37 -0.08
N ALA A 494 2.21 34.18 0.54
CA ALA A 494 3.33 33.27 0.33
C ALA A 494 3.48 32.88 -1.14
N GLN A 495 4.73 32.85 -1.62
CA GLN A 495 5.06 32.42 -2.98
C GLN A 495 5.65 31.01 -3.06
N LEU A 496 6.00 30.43 -1.91
CA LEU A 496 6.40 29.03 -1.75
C LEU A 496 5.39 28.30 -0.86
N HIS A 497 4.89 27.17 -1.35
CA HIS A 497 4.12 26.20 -0.58
C HIS A 497 4.92 24.91 -0.43
N ILE A 498 5.30 24.58 0.81
CA ILE A 498 5.91 23.30 1.19
C ILE A 498 4.78 22.39 1.68
N ASN A 499 4.42 21.39 0.88
CA ASN A 499 3.31 20.48 1.11
C ASN A 499 3.83 19.06 1.37
N LEU A 500 3.81 18.63 2.63
CA LEU A 500 4.43 17.37 3.02
C LEU A 500 3.47 16.20 2.81
N HIS A 501 3.93 15.21 2.04
CA HIS A 501 3.19 14.02 1.67
C HIS A 501 3.98 12.74 1.97
N GLY A 502 3.29 11.62 1.81
CA GLY A 502 3.82 10.28 1.91
C GLY A 502 3.08 9.32 0.99
N TYR A 503 3.48 8.05 0.98
CA TYR A 503 2.89 7.03 0.13
C TYR A 503 3.18 5.63 0.68
N PRO A 504 2.63 4.55 0.07
CA PRO A 504 2.85 3.17 0.51
C PRO A 504 4.31 2.82 0.77
N SER A 505 4.61 2.32 1.98
CA SER A 505 5.94 1.81 2.35
C SER A 505 6.18 0.33 2.03
N HIS A 506 5.14 -0.33 1.51
CA HIS A 506 5.20 -1.72 1.05
C HIS A 506 4.29 -1.93 -0.17
N GLU A 507 4.26 -3.14 -0.73
CA GLU A 507 3.50 -3.44 -1.96
C GLU A 507 1.98 -3.22 -1.81
N TRP A 508 1.42 -2.38 -2.68
CA TRP A 508 -0.02 -2.12 -2.78
C TRP A 508 -0.69 -3.05 -3.79
N ILE A 509 -1.47 -4.01 -3.30
CA ILE A 509 -2.15 -5.01 -4.15
C ILE A 509 -3.67 -4.91 -4.12
N ARG A 510 -4.29 -5.28 -5.24
CA ARG A 510 -5.74 -5.34 -5.45
C ARG A 510 -6.16 -6.60 -6.18
N PRO A 511 -6.03 -7.78 -5.55
CA PRO A 511 -6.18 -9.08 -6.20
C PRO A 511 -7.52 -9.29 -6.91
N LEU A 512 -8.61 -8.64 -6.49
CA LEU A 512 -9.95 -8.86 -7.05
C LEU A 512 -10.34 -7.84 -8.14
N SER A 513 -9.45 -6.89 -8.44
CA SER A 513 -9.65 -5.86 -9.45
C SER A 513 -8.45 -5.67 -10.39
N GLY A 514 -7.71 -6.76 -10.67
CA GLY A 514 -6.62 -6.76 -11.66
C GLY A 514 -5.21 -6.86 -11.08
N TYR A 515 -5.08 -7.07 -9.76
CA TYR A 515 -3.84 -7.10 -8.96
C TYR A 515 -3.15 -5.74 -8.83
N VAL A 516 -2.83 -5.09 -9.95
CA VAL A 516 -2.19 -3.78 -9.96
C VAL A 516 -3.27 -2.69 -9.86
N PRO A 517 -3.12 -1.69 -8.97
CA PRO A 517 -4.06 -0.59 -8.88
C PRO A 517 -4.03 0.26 -10.17
N GLN A 518 -5.05 0.08 -11.02
CA GLN A 518 -5.15 0.76 -12.30
C GLN A 518 -5.02 2.29 -12.17
N GLY A 519 -4.08 2.88 -12.90
CA GLY A 519 -3.81 4.33 -12.87
C GLY A 519 -2.88 4.76 -11.74
N PHE A 520 -2.50 3.82 -10.88
CA PHE A 520 -1.53 4.01 -9.81
C PHE A 520 -0.37 3.01 -9.90
N ASP A 521 -0.14 2.43 -11.07
CA ASP A 521 0.90 1.43 -11.31
C ASP A 521 2.27 1.86 -10.75
N MET A 522 2.61 3.15 -10.91
CA MET A 522 3.86 3.76 -10.43
C MET A 522 3.99 3.88 -8.89
N TRP A 523 2.92 3.62 -8.15
CA TRP A 523 2.84 3.72 -6.68
C TRP A 523 2.70 2.35 -6.01
N THR A 524 2.76 1.28 -6.82
CA THR A 524 2.53 -0.10 -6.35
C THR A 524 3.61 -0.57 -5.37
N ILE A 525 4.84 -0.07 -5.50
CA ILE A 525 5.97 -0.46 -4.63
C ILE A 525 6.84 0.77 -4.25
N PRO A 526 7.55 0.73 -3.11
CA PRO A 526 8.42 1.81 -2.65
C PRO A 526 9.52 2.20 -3.65
N LYS A 527 9.82 3.51 -3.74
CA LYS A 527 10.81 4.09 -4.67
C LYS A 527 11.61 5.26 -4.07
N GLY A 528 11.81 5.24 -2.76
CA GLY A 528 12.58 6.22 -2.00
C GLY A 528 11.78 7.46 -1.59
N PHE A 529 12.44 8.34 -0.87
CA PHE A 529 12.05 9.72 -0.66
C PHE A 529 12.33 10.58 -1.90
N PHE A 530 11.29 11.13 -2.52
CA PHE A 530 11.41 11.96 -3.71
C PHE A 530 10.69 13.30 -3.56
N LEU A 531 11.09 14.25 -4.42
CA LEU A 531 10.60 15.63 -4.39
C LEU A 531 9.84 15.95 -5.68
N ILE A 532 8.68 16.57 -5.56
CA ILE A 532 7.93 17.09 -6.70
C ILE A 532 7.92 18.62 -6.61
N ILE A 533 8.36 19.27 -7.69
CA ILE A 533 8.24 20.71 -7.88
C ILE A 533 7.15 20.98 -8.92
N ARG A 534 6.14 21.74 -8.50
CA ARG A 534 5.19 22.37 -9.41
C ARG A 534 5.44 23.87 -9.41
N HIS A 535 5.62 24.45 -10.59
CA HIS A 535 5.87 25.87 -10.72
C HIS A 535 4.90 26.51 -11.71
N GLN A 536 4.62 27.79 -11.53
CA GLN A 536 3.86 28.58 -12.49
C GLN A 536 4.51 28.50 -13.87
N ASP A 537 3.69 28.37 -14.90
CA ASP A 537 4.12 28.28 -16.30
C ASP A 537 4.63 29.63 -16.82
N SER A 538 5.84 30.00 -16.39
CA SER A 538 6.59 31.15 -16.88
C SER A 538 8.09 30.87 -16.89
N PRO A 539 8.87 31.48 -17.81
CA PRO A 539 10.33 31.28 -17.86
C PRO A 539 11.04 31.64 -16.55
N GLN A 540 10.54 32.66 -15.84
CA GLN A 540 11.09 33.10 -14.56
C GLN A 540 10.92 32.05 -13.47
N TRP A 541 9.73 31.48 -13.36
CA TRP A 541 9.43 30.44 -12.36
C TRP A 541 10.08 29.10 -12.70
N ALA A 542 10.19 28.75 -13.98
CA ALA A 542 10.96 27.58 -14.41
C ALA A 542 12.45 27.71 -14.00
N ALA A 543 13.08 28.86 -14.26
CA ALA A 543 14.46 29.11 -13.85
C ALA A 543 14.62 29.14 -12.32
N TYR A 544 13.65 29.68 -11.60
CA TYR A 544 13.64 29.67 -10.14
C TYR A 544 13.53 28.24 -9.58
N ALA A 545 12.60 27.43 -10.11
CA ALA A 545 12.40 26.03 -9.73
C ALA A 545 13.68 25.21 -9.88
N GLU A 546 14.41 25.36 -10.98
CA GLU A 546 15.68 24.69 -11.22
C GLU A 546 16.76 25.08 -10.19
N ARG A 547 16.91 26.37 -9.90
CA ARG A 547 17.87 26.83 -8.88
C ARG A 547 17.47 26.36 -7.48
N PHE A 548 16.17 26.42 -7.19
CA PHE A 548 15.61 26.02 -5.91
C PHE A 548 15.87 24.54 -5.63
N ILE A 549 15.51 23.64 -6.56
CA ILE A 549 15.69 22.20 -6.34
C ILE A 549 17.17 21.79 -6.25
N GLN A 550 18.06 22.44 -7.01
CA GLN A 550 19.50 22.21 -6.90
C GLN A 550 20.02 22.60 -5.52
N ALA A 551 19.67 23.78 -5.02
CA ALA A 551 20.12 24.25 -3.71
C ALA A 551 19.51 23.44 -2.56
N LEU A 552 18.23 23.07 -2.66
CA LEU A 552 17.54 22.24 -1.69
C LEU A 552 18.19 20.86 -1.56
N THR A 553 18.33 20.15 -2.67
CA THR A 553 18.90 18.79 -2.66
C THR A 553 20.36 18.77 -2.21
N LEU A 554 21.15 19.82 -2.51
CA LEU A 554 22.50 19.96 -1.95
C LEU A 554 22.51 20.04 -0.42
N LYS A 555 21.57 20.78 0.19
CA LYS A 555 21.44 20.83 1.65
C LYS A 555 20.99 19.51 2.24
N LEU A 556 20.12 18.78 1.54
CA LEU A 556 19.65 17.47 2.00
C LEU A 556 20.74 16.38 1.96
N ASN A 557 21.90 16.62 1.34
CA ASN A 557 23.04 15.69 1.41
C ASN A 557 23.60 15.50 2.82
N ASP A 558 23.24 16.38 3.77
CA ASP A 558 23.55 16.21 5.19
C ASP A 558 22.79 15.02 5.83
N TYR A 559 21.88 14.37 5.09
CA TYR A 559 21.07 13.22 5.51
C TYR A 559 21.36 11.95 4.68
N PRO A 560 22.57 11.36 4.79
CA PRO A 560 23.02 10.25 3.93
C PRO A 560 22.18 8.97 4.07
N ALA A 561 21.49 8.77 5.20
CA ALA A 561 20.63 7.61 5.40
C ALA A 561 19.45 7.58 4.40
N VAL A 562 18.89 8.75 4.07
CA VAL A 562 17.79 8.86 3.10
C VAL A 562 18.28 8.56 1.70
N MET A 563 19.49 8.98 1.35
CA MET A 563 20.12 8.67 0.07
C MET A 563 20.33 7.16 -0.10
N ALA A 564 20.74 6.47 0.98
CA ALA A 564 20.88 5.01 0.97
C ALA A 564 19.53 4.29 0.79
N ILE A 565 18.46 4.80 1.42
CA ILE A 565 17.09 4.29 1.21
C ILE A 565 16.67 4.51 -0.25
N ASN A 566 16.90 5.69 -0.81
CA ASN A 566 16.58 6.02 -2.20
C ASN A 566 17.26 5.07 -3.17
N GLN A 567 18.58 4.89 -3.02
CA GLN A 567 19.33 4.00 -3.90
C GLN A 567 18.80 2.56 -3.83
N ARG A 568 18.56 2.05 -2.61
CA ARG A 568 18.05 0.69 -2.40
C ARG A 568 16.67 0.50 -3.04
N GLN A 569 15.73 1.41 -2.77
CA GLN A 569 14.36 1.28 -3.24
C GLN A 569 14.24 1.56 -4.75
N ILE A 570 15.00 2.50 -5.31
CA ILE A 570 15.02 2.73 -6.77
C ILE A 570 15.58 1.52 -7.51
N THR A 571 16.70 0.95 -7.05
CA THR A 571 17.27 -0.27 -7.67
C THR A 571 16.26 -1.41 -7.64
N LEU A 572 15.57 -1.60 -6.51
CA LEU A 572 14.54 -2.63 -6.40
C LEU A 572 13.32 -2.33 -7.28
N TYR A 573 12.90 -1.07 -7.34
CA TYR A 573 11.81 -0.62 -8.21
C TYR A 573 12.11 -0.92 -9.67
N GLU A 574 13.32 -0.61 -10.16
CA GLU A 574 13.70 -0.86 -11.55
C GLU A 574 13.66 -2.34 -11.92
N GLN A 575 13.99 -3.23 -10.98
CA GLN A 575 13.94 -4.67 -11.17
C GLN A 575 12.51 -5.23 -11.26
N HIS A 576 11.52 -4.62 -10.59
CA HIS A 576 10.14 -5.14 -10.51
C HIS A 576 9.08 -4.30 -11.26
N ALA A 577 9.39 -3.05 -11.58
CA ALA A 577 8.46 -2.09 -12.18
C ALA A 577 9.03 -1.38 -13.42
N GLY A 578 10.33 -1.48 -13.68
CA GLY A 578 11.03 -0.82 -14.77
C GLY A 578 11.31 0.67 -14.47
N GLU A 579 11.38 1.50 -15.51
CA GLU A 579 11.72 2.92 -15.36
C GLU A 579 10.80 3.67 -14.38
N HIS A 580 11.40 4.43 -13.48
CA HIS A 580 10.71 5.19 -12.42
C HIS A 580 10.28 6.60 -12.86
N GLY A 581 10.79 7.10 -14.00
CA GLY A 581 10.41 8.40 -14.58
C GLY A 581 10.94 9.64 -13.84
N PHE A 582 11.88 9.46 -12.89
CA PHE A 582 12.47 10.57 -12.13
C PHE A 582 13.68 11.16 -12.83
N ARG A 583 13.87 12.47 -12.64
CA ARG A 583 15.16 13.11 -12.87
C ARG A 583 15.95 13.09 -11.57
N MET A 584 17.18 12.60 -11.62
CA MET A 584 18.08 12.66 -10.46
C MET A 584 18.73 14.05 -10.35
N VAL A 585 18.55 14.71 -9.21
CA VAL A 585 19.18 16.00 -8.88
C VAL A 585 19.97 15.80 -7.57
N ASN A 586 21.29 15.87 -7.63
CA ASN A 586 22.18 15.61 -6.48
C ASN A 586 21.82 14.30 -5.75
N GLN A 587 21.56 13.23 -6.50
CA GLN A 587 21.16 11.90 -5.99
C GLN A 587 19.75 11.81 -5.38
N TYR A 588 18.95 12.88 -5.46
CA TYR A 588 17.53 12.84 -5.11
C TYR A 588 16.66 12.64 -6.35
N PRO A 589 15.74 11.66 -6.35
CA PRO A 589 14.70 11.55 -7.37
C PRO A 589 13.77 12.77 -7.32
N CYS A 590 13.57 13.42 -8.46
CA CYS A 590 12.75 14.62 -8.58
C CYS A 590 11.79 14.55 -9.78
N LEU A 591 10.59 15.10 -9.62
CA LEU A 591 9.67 15.45 -10.70
C LEU A 591 9.50 16.97 -10.74
N ILE A 592 9.68 17.59 -11.90
CA ILE A 592 9.56 19.05 -12.06
C ILE A 592 8.57 19.29 -13.19
N SER A 593 7.54 20.09 -12.92
CA SER A 593 6.46 20.33 -13.89
C SER A 593 5.90 21.75 -13.79
N ALA A 594 5.54 22.31 -14.95
CA ALA A 594 4.84 23.59 -15.05
C ALA A 594 3.33 23.40 -14.83
N VAL A 595 2.69 24.38 -14.21
CA VAL A 595 1.24 24.46 -13.98
C VAL A 595 0.75 25.83 -14.43
N SER A 596 -0.31 25.88 -15.24
CA SER A 596 -0.77 27.12 -15.86
C SER A 596 -1.46 28.10 -14.91
N ASP A 597 -2.19 27.59 -13.91
CA ASP A 597 -2.94 28.40 -12.94
C ASP A 597 -2.80 27.82 -11.53
N PRO A 598 -1.61 27.89 -10.91
CA PRO A 598 -1.40 27.36 -9.57
C PRO A 598 -1.88 28.34 -8.50
N ASP A 599 -2.40 27.81 -7.37
CA ASP A 599 -2.75 28.63 -6.20
C ASP A 599 -1.53 29.36 -5.61
N VAL A 600 -0.34 28.76 -5.73
CA VAL A 600 0.95 29.30 -5.28
C VAL A 600 1.99 29.13 -6.39
N PRO A 601 2.78 30.17 -6.72
CA PRO A 601 3.68 30.10 -7.88
C PRO A 601 4.75 29.00 -7.83
N LEU A 602 5.22 28.61 -6.64
CA LEU A 602 6.07 27.44 -6.46
C LEU A 602 5.50 26.55 -5.35
N GLN A 603 5.32 25.27 -5.65
CA GLN A 603 4.95 24.25 -4.69
C GLN A 603 6.03 23.16 -4.67
N LEU A 604 6.56 22.91 -3.47
CA LEU A 604 7.39 21.76 -3.14
C LEU A 604 6.50 20.72 -2.48
N ILE A 605 6.45 19.52 -3.04
CA ILE A 605 5.79 18.36 -2.45
C ILE A 605 6.86 17.33 -2.11
N THR A 606 6.83 16.80 -0.90
CA THR A 606 7.70 15.69 -0.48
C THR A 606 6.94 14.38 -0.53
N GLU A 607 7.57 13.29 -0.92
CA GLU A 607 6.93 11.97 -0.96
C GLU A 607 7.83 10.98 -0.23
N TYR A 608 7.45 10.58 0.99
CA TYR A 608 8.16 9.57 1.78
C TYR A 608 7.34 8.28 1.88
N PRO A 609 7.93 7.08 1.76
CA PRO A 609 7.22 5.81 1.98
C PRO A 609 6.88 5.65 3.48
N ASP A 610 5.86 6.33 3.97
CA ASP A 610 5.53 6.47 5.40
C ASP A 610 4.22 5.80 5.81
N GLU A 611 3.38 5.39 4.85
CA GLU A 611 2.19 4.64 5.19
C GLU A 611 2.65 3.32 5.80
N THR A 612 2.24 3.01 7.04
CA THR A 612 2.49 1.74 7.78
C THR A 612 3.79 1.59 8.57
N ILE A 613 4.64 2.62 8.60
CA ILE A 613 5.92 2.60 9.36
C ILE A 613 5.75 3.10 10.81
N TYR A 614 6.55 2.57 11.72
CA TYR A 614 6.54 2.88 13.16
C TYR A 614 7.98 2.97 13.70
N ASP A 615 8.13 3.28 14.98
CA ASP A 615 9.39 3.25 15.73
C ASP A 615 10.50 4.09 15.06
N SER A 616 11.70 3.52 14.90
CA SER A 616 12.85 4.20 14.32
C SER A 616 12.63 4.69 12.89
N GLU A 617 11.87 3.93 12.10
CA GLU A 617 11.56 4.21 10.70
C GLU A 617 10.66 5.43 10.62
N PHE A 618 9.65 5.51 11.49
CA PHE A 618 8.78 6.69 11.59
C PHE A 618 9.55 7.92 12.06
N ILE A 619 10.50 7.77 12.99
CA ILE A 619 11.40 8.86 13.42
C ILE A 619 12.25 9.36 12.26
N ALA A 620 12.87 8.46 11.50
CA ALA A 620 13.66 8.83 10.33
C ALA A 620 12.83 9.57 9.26
N ALA A 621 11.57 9.16 9.07
CA ALA A 621 10.66 9.82 8.14
C ALA A 621 10.36 11.26 8.56
N HIS A 622 9.94 11.50 9.80
CA HIS A 622 9.63 12.87 10.22
C HIS A 622 10.86 13.75 10.43
N GLU A 623 12.05 13.17 10.61
CA GLU A 623 13.33 13.88 10.57
C GLU A 623 13.61 14.48 9.19
N ILE A 624 13.53 13.68 8.11
CA ILE A 624 13.79 14.21 6.76
C ILE A 624 12.70 15.17 6.30
N GLN A 625 11.45 14.96 6.71
CA GLN A 625 10.36 15.90 6.46
C GLN A 625 10.67 17.25 7.11
N MET A 626 11.05 17.28 8.40
CA MET A 626 11.47 18.49 9.10
C MET A 626 12.66 19.17 8.39
N ALA A 627 13.71 18.39 8.09
CA ALA A 627 14.91 18.89 7.42
C ALA A 627 14.59 19.54 6.08
N THR A 628 13.68 18.94 5.31
CA THR A 628 13.24 19.46 4.02
C THR A 628 12.53 20.80 4.16
N VAL A 629 11.65 20.96 5.16
CA VAL A 629 11.01 22.26 5.43
C VAL A 629 12.06 23.33 5.76
N LEU A 630 12.99 23.03 6.66
CA LEU A 630 14.02 23.99 7.09
C LEU A 630 14.96 24.39 5.95
N ALA A 631 15.41 23.41 5.16
CA ALA A 631 16.26 23.64 4.00
C ALA A 631 15.52 24.43 2.91
N ALA A 632 14.27 24.07 2.61
CA ALA A 632 13.44 24.77 1.63
C ALA A 632 13.18 26.22 2.03
N TYR A 633 12.90 26.46 3.31
CA TYR A 633 12.74 27.81 3.85
C TYR A 633 14.02 28.65 3.64
N GLU A 634 15.18 28.14 4.05
CA GLU A 634 16.46 28.85 3.91
C GLU A 634 16.85 29.09 2.44
N VAL A 635 16.62 28.10 1.57
CA VAL A 635 16.83 28.24 0.12
C VAL A 635 15.90 29.30 -0.46
N HIS A 636 14.64 29.34 -0.02
CA HIS A 636 13.71 30.38 -0.44
C HIS A 636 14.21 31.77 -0.03
N GLN A 637 14.60 31.97 1.24
CA GLN A 637 15.10 33.26 1.71
C GLN A 637 16.36 33.73 0.96
N SER A 638 17.26 32.81 0.61
CA SER A 638 18.53 33.15 -0.06
C SER A 638 18.40 33.37 -1.57
N LEU A 639 17.52 32.61 -2.24
CA LEU A 639 17.38 32.68 -3.71
C LEU A 639 16.27 33.63 -4.16
N PHE A 640 15.23 33.79 -3.34
CA PHE A 640 14.06 34.57 -3.69
C PHE A 640 14.39 36.06 -3.54
N VAL A 641 14.77 36.66 -4.66
CA VAL A 641 15.01 38.10 -4.76
C VAL A 641 14.11 38.62 -5.86
N TRP A 642 12.88 39.01 -5.52
CA TRP A 642 12.04 39.81 -6.39
C TRP A 642 11.45 40.99 -5.61
N LYS A 643 11.71 42.19 -6.13
CA LYS A 643 11.19 43.47 -5.63
C LYS A 643 9.79 43.73 -6.14
#